data_AF-A0A1C6V3C0-F1
#
_entry.id   AF-A0A1C6V3C0-F1
#
_cell.length_a   1.000
_cell.length_b   1.000
_cell.length_c   1.000
_cell.angle_alpha   90.00
_cell.angle_beta   90.00
_cell.angle_gamma   90.00
#
_symmetry.space_group_name_H-M   'P 1'
#
loop_
_entity.id
_entity.type
_entity.pdbx_description
1 polymer ?
#
loop_
_entity_poly.entity_id
_entity_poly.type
_entity_poly.pdbx_seq_one_letter_code
_entity_poly.pdbx_strand_id
1 'polypeptide(L)'
;MSVTDDMRADSRSGGGQASPPPQRDGQFDKTPPQDVAAEQCVLGGMLLSKDAIADVVEILKTNDFYRPVHATIFDTILEIYGRGEPADSITVAAALADSGDLVRIGGAPYLHTLIASVPTAANAAYYARIVSERAVLRRLVEAGTKIVQLGYGTAQGGSRDVDDIVDLAQQAVYDVTERRVSEDFAVLADMLQPTLDEIEAVGAQGGMMTGVPTGFTDLDRLLNGLHAGQLIIVAGRPGLGKALALDTPLPTPTGWTTMGEVEVGDELLGADGLPTKVTAAFEVRHDRPCYEVEFSDGSVIVADGEHLWKTTTRAGRRAAPASRRDHGSPETVGRLRQAALGEGGTITELARVLGPEFTHTAHRAARDIADDSPVVMRRRPRVRPARACPARRHRRLSALVEQWSDALTAPESPGVVTTEQIRATLRTNTADRRLNHAVENAAALRLPERDLPLAPYTLGVWLGGGHTAEGRIPRAAGVPDDKRIPTAYLRASEAQRRALLAGLLDADGTVTVSGDVQLTTTSPHLAEDVYELIVSLGYRCSVARRTVEGRTAGSSNAFDLNFTARDEVFRLPRKREAHRLRRRSESNSRTDSRFIVDVRPVPSVPVRCVTVDNSDHLYLAGRAMIPTHNSTASMDFARNAAIRANQASAIFSLEMSKVEIVMRLLSAEARVPLHVLRSGQLSDDDWTKLARCMGEISEAPLFVDDTPSMNLMEIRAKARRLKQRHDLKLIVVDYLQLMTSPKRTESRQQEVADLSRGLKLLAKEVECPVIAVSQLNRGPEQRTDKRPQLSDLRESGSIEQDADVVILLHRDDYYDKESPRAGEADFIIAKHRNGPTDTVTVAAQLHLSRFVDMAIV
;
A
#
# COMPACT_ATOMS: atom_id res chain seq x y z
N MET A 1 27.10 47.16 71.83
CA MET A 1 26.76 45.82 72.36
C MET A 1 27.54 44.84 71.48
N SER A 2 28.75 44.40 71.86
CA SER A 2 29.10 43.46 72.96
C SER A 2 28.79 42.00 72.54
N VAL A 3 29.74 41.05 72.44
CA VAL A 3 31.16 41.03 72.85
C VAL A 3 31.99 40.24 71.81
N THR A 4 33.29 40.55 71.68
CA THR A 4 34.30 39.74 70.98
C THR A 4 34.90 38.70 71.91
N ASP A 5 35.08 37.43 71.51
CA ASP A 5 36.25 36.69 72.02
C ASP A 5 36.70 35.47 71.19
N ASP A 6 37.83 34.94 71.62
CA ASP A 6 38.83 34.21 70.85
C ASP A 6 38.71 32.66 70.82
N MET A 7 39.61 32.08 70.02
CA MET A 7 39.90 30.65 69.84
C MET A 7 40.13 29.83 71.13
N ARG A 8 39.61 28.58 71.19
CA ARG A 8 40.41 27.33 71.08
C ARG A 8 39.64 26.03 71.38
N ALA A 9 40.01 24.97 70.63
CA ALA A 9 40.19 23.53 70.97
C ALA A 9 39.14 22.80 71.86
N ASP A 10 38.79 21.51 71.64
CA ASP A 10 39.52 20.44 70.92
C ASP A 10 38.57 19.31 70.42
N SER A 11 39.15 18.31 69.73
CA SER A 11 38.54 17.11 69.10
C SER A 11 37.55 16.27 69.98
N ARG A 12 36.57 15.49 69.46
CA ARG A 12 36.58 14.51 68.35
C ARG A 12 35.18 14.13 67.78
N SER A 13 35.16 13.73 66.50
CA SER A 13 34.29 12.72 65.81
C SER A 13 32.81 12.48 66.23
N GLY A 14 31.87 12.67 65.28
CA GLY A 14 30.55 12.00 65.35
C GLY A 14 29.46 12.44 64.35
N GLY A 15 29.36 11.76 63.19
CA GLY A 15 28.04 11.51 62.56
C GLY A 15 27.37 12.58 61.66
N GLY A 16 27.97 12.87 60.49
CA GLY A 16 27.31 13.02 59.17
C GLY A 16 26.13 13.98 58.92
N GLN A 17 26.24 14.77 57.84
CA GLN A 17 25.18 14.93 56.83
C GLN A 17 25.72 15.47 55.48
N ALA A 18 24.98 15.16 54.40
CA ALA A 18 25.02 15.68 53.02
C ALA A 18 26.29 16.40 52.50
N SER A 19 26.97 15.78 51.53
CA SER A 19 27.84 16.50 50.58
C SER A 19 27.01 17.47 49.71
N PRO A 20 27.53 18.66 49.35
CA PRO A 20 26.88 19.54 48.38
C PRO A 20 26.87 18.90 46.98
N PRO A 21 25.92 19.26 46.10
CA PRO A 21 25.92 18.79 44.71
C PRO A 21 27.17 19.32 43.98
N PRO A 22 27.74 18.54 43.03
CA PRO A 22 28.89 18.99 42.25
C PRO A 22 28.53 20.23 41.44
N GLN A 23 29.50 21.13 41.30
CA GLN A 23 29.37 22.32 40.46
C GLN A 23 29.12 21.88 39.01
N ARG A 24 28.21 22.58 38.31
CA ARG A 24 27.93 22.32 36.90
C ARG A 24 28.99 23.01 36.04
N ASP A 25 30.03 22.29 35.71
CA ASP A 25 30.98 22.69 34.67
C ASP A 25 30.28 22.87 33.31
N GLY A 26 30.79 23.79 32.50
CA GLY A 26 30.45 23.87 31.07
C GLY A 26 29.16 24.62 30.74
N GLN A 27 29.13 25.93 30.97
CA GLN A 27 28.25 26.82 30.20
C GLN A 27 28.72 26.81 28.73
N PHE A 28 27.83 26.50 27.78
CA PHE A 28 28.20 26.17 26.39
C PHE A 28 28.60 27.39 25.54
N ASP A 29 29.80 27.93 25.75
CA ASP A 29 30.46 28.83 24.79
C ASP A 29 31.04 28.03 23.61
N LYS A 30 30.17 27.33 22.88
CA LYS A 30 30.51 26.66 21.62
C LYS A 30 30.43 27.66 20.48
N THR A 31 31.57 28.23 20.12
CA THR A 31 31.72 28.94 18.85
C THR A 31 31.34 28.03 17.67
N PRO A 32 30.73 28.56 16.59
CA PRO A 32 30.42 27.76 15.41
C PRO A 32 31.68 27.15 14.78
N PRO A 33 31.58 25.98 14.12
CA PRO A 33 32.70 25.39 13.38
C PRO A 33 33.25 26.36 12.33
N GLN A 34 34.53 26.69 12.46
CA GLN A 34 35.24 27.71 11.68
C GLN A 34 36.73 27.35 11.58
N ASP A 35 37.42 27.84 10.56
CA ASP A 35 38.89 27.87 10.52
C ASP A 35 39.35 29.15 9.81
N VAL A 36 39.56 30.20 10.61
CA VAL A 36 39.92 31.53 10.09
C VAL A 36 41.30 31.52 9.43
N ALA A 37 42.23 30.67 9.88
CA ALA A 37 43.56 30.56 9.28
C ALA A 37 43.49 29.90 7.90
N ALA A 38 42.67 28.85 7.75
CA ALA A 38 42.40 28.25 6.45
C ALA A 38 41.73 29.26 5.48
N GLU A 39 40.73 30.02 5.94
CA GLU A 39 40.11 31.09 5.12
C GLU A 39 41.12 32.14 4.65
N GLN A 40 42.06 32.55 5.51
CA GLN A 40 43.12 33.49 5.12
C GLN A 40 44.12 32.87 4.12
N CYS A 41 44.45 31.59 4.28
CA CYS A 41 45.33 30.86 3.35
C CYS A 41 44.68 30.67 1.96
N VAL A 42 43.36 30.47 1.90
CA VAL A 42 42.60 30.40 0.65
C VAL A 42 42.67 31.75 -0.08
N LEU A 43 42.23 32.85 0.57
CA LEU A 43 42.17 34.16 -0.08
C LEU A 43 43.56 34.67 -0.48
N GLY A 44 44.56 34.50 0.36
CA GLY A 44 45.94 34.83 0.01
C GLY A 44 46.47 34.00 -1.17
N GLY A 45 46.07 32.72 -1.27
CA GLY A 45 46.46 31.83 -2.36
C GLY A 45 45.87 32.28 -3.70
N MET A 46 44.59 32.66 -3.69
CA MET A 46 43.89 33.26 -4.84
C MET A 46 44.54 34.58 -5.29
N LEU A 47 44.94 35.44 -4.34
CA LEU A 47 45.68 36.68 -4.61
C LEU A 47 47.13 36.47 -5.10
N LEU A 48 47.65 35.25 -5.03
CA LEU A 48 49.02 34.87 -5.43
C LEU A 48 49.10 34.13 -6.76
N SER A 49 48.06 33.38 -7.16
CA SER A 49 48.03 32.67 -8.44
C SER A 49 46.62 32.57 -9.03
N LYS A 50 46.53 32.79 -10.34
CA LYS A 50 45.30 32.59 -11.11
C LYS A 50 44.80 31.14 -11.05
N ASP A 51 45.71 30.18 -11.04
CA ASP A 51 45.37 28.75 -11.03
C ASP A 51 44.70 28.36 -9.70
N ALA A 52 45.16 28.96 -8.60
CA ALA A 52 44.56 28.82 -7.27
C ALA A 52 43.15 29.46 -7.16
N ILE A 53 42.74 30.32 -8.10
CA ILE A 53 41.34 30.80 -8.17
C ILE A 53 40.45 29.69 -8.74
N ALA A 54 40.86 29.04 -9.84
CA ALA A 54 40.11 27.95 -10.44
C ALA A 54 39.91 26.78 -9.46
N ASP A 55 41.01 26.28 -8.88
CA ASP A 55 41.04 25.23 -7.86
C ASP A 55 40.09 25.47 -6.66
N VAL A 56 39.84 26.74 -6.30
CA VAL A 56 39.03 27.11 -5.13
C VAL A 56 37.56 27.30 -5.49
N VAL A 57 37.25 27.81 -6.70
CA VAL A 57 35.88 28.04 -7.18
C VAL A 57 35.08 26.73 -7.27
N GLU A 58 35.73 25.61 -7.59
CA GLU A 58 35.09 24.28 -7.57
C GLU A 58 34.67 23.82 -6.16
N ILE A 59 35.31 24.36 -5.10
CA ILE A 59 35.26 23.81 -3.73
C ILE A 59 34.46 24.71 -2.76
N LEU A 60 34.48 26.03 -2.97
CA LEU A 60 33.90 27.04 -2.07
C LEU A 60 32.96 28.02 -2.77
N LYS A 61 31.94 28.45 -2.02
CA LYS A 61 31.02 29.53 -2.41
C LYS A 61 31.05 30.61 -1.32
N THR A 62 30.61 31.83 -1.65
CA THR A 62 30.58 33.02 -0.76
C THR A 62 30.11 32.73 0.67
N ASN A 63 29.06 31.92 0.81
CA ASN A 63 28.42 31.60 2.09
C ASN A 63 29.17 30.55 2.94
N ASP A 64 30.26 29.95 2.45
CA ASP A 64 31.05 28.99 3.21
C ASP A 64 32.01 29.67 4.21
N PHE A 65 32.54 30.85 3.89
CA PHE A 65 33.37 31.66 4.79
C PHE A 65 32.62 32.02 6.08
N TYR A 66 33.27 31.90 7.23
CA TYR A 66 32.72 32.33 8.52
C TYR A 66 32.74 33.85 8.67
N ARG A 67 33.77 34.54 8.13
CA ARG A 67 33.86 36.00 8.19
C ARG A 67 33.19 36.65 6.98
N PRO A 68 32.19 37.54 7.15
CA PRO A 68 31.62 38.32 6.04
C PRO A 68 32.65 39.19 5.29
N VAL A 69 33.72 39.59 5.98
CA VAL A 69 34.90 40.24 5.37
C VAL A 69 35.57 39.34 4.34
N HIS A 70 35.77 38.06 4.65
CA HIS A 70 36.37 37.10 3.73
C HIS A 70 35.45 36.78 2.55
N ALA A 71 34.14 36.65 2.80
CA ALA A 71 33.13 36.51 1.74
C ALA A 71 33.15 37.72 0.77
N THR A 72 33.23 38.95 1.29
CA THR A 72 33.32 40.17 0.47
C THR A 72 34.58 40.14 -0.43
N ILE A 73 35.73 39.77 0.12
CA ILE A 73 37.00 39.68 -0.64
C ILE A 73 36.92 38.57 -1.71
N PHE A 74 36.32 37.44 -1.37
CA PHE A 74 36.10 36.33 -2.31
C PHE A 74 35.25 36.78 -3.51
N ASP A 75 34.09 37.41 -3.26
CA ASP A 75 33.20 37.91 -4.31
C ASP A 75 33.93 38.89 -5.25
N THR A 76 34.71 39.84 -4.71
CA THR A 76 35.48 40.78 -5.54
C THR A 76 36.56 40.09 -6.38
N ILE A 77 37.25 39.07 -5.83
CA ILE A 77 38.20 38.25 -6.60
C ILE A 77 37.48 37.55 -7.76
N LEU A 78 36.29 36.99 -7.54
CA LEU A 78 35.49 36.36 -8.61
C LEU A 78 34.97 37.38 -9.64
N GLU A 79 34.60 38.59 -9.23
CA GLU A 79 34.11 39.65 -10.12
C GLU A 79 35.22 40.19 -11.04
N ILE A 80 36.47 40.22 -10.58
CA ILE A 80 37.65 40.59 -11.39
C ILE A 80 38.03 39.41 -12.30
N TYR A 81 38.10 38.20 -11.75
CA TYR A 81 38.42 36.98 -12.51
C TYR A 81 37.41 36.72 -13.64
N GLY A 82 36.11 36.93 -13.39
CA GLY A 82 35.03 36.80 -14.38
C GLY A 82 35.06 37.85 -15.49
N ARG A 83 35.74 38.99 -15.27
CA ARG A 83 36.09 39.96 -16.33
C ARG A 83 37.34 39.56 -17.13
N GLY A 84 38.03 38.50 -16.73
CA GLY A 84 39.28 38.03 -17.33
C GLY A 84 40.53 38.75 -16.81
N GLU A 85 40.39 39.63 -15.82
CA GLU A 85 41.46 40.44 -15.26
C GLU A 85 42.24 39.68 -14.15
N PRO A 86 43.53 40.00 -13.92
CA PRO A 86 44.32 39.34 -12.89
C PRO A 86 43.98 39.88 -11.50
N ALA A 87 43.25 39.10 -10.70
CA ALA A 87 42.85 39.45 -9.33
C ALA A 87 44.00 39.39 -8.31
N ASP A 88 44.85 40.41 -8.31
CA ASP A 88 45.95 40.62 -7.37
C ASP A 88 45.56 41.57 -6.21
N SER A 89 46.47 41.79 -5.25
CA SER A 89 46.21 42.69 -4.11
C SER A 89 45.99 44.17 -4.47
N ILE A 90 46.31 44.60 -5.69
CA ILE A 90 46.19 46.01 -6.13
C ILE A 90 44.85 46.22 -6.82
N THR A 91 44.51 45.36 -7.78
CA THR A 91 43.21 45.32 -8.47
C THR A 91 42.06 45.08 -7.50
N VAL A 92 42.19 44.11 -6.58
CA VAL A 92 41.18 43.85 -5.53
C VAL A 92 41.07 45.03 -4.55
N ALA A 93 42.18 45.71 -4.22
CA ALA A 93 42.11 46.93 -3.40
C ALA A 93 41.40 48.08 -4.11
N ALA A 94 41.58 48.24 -5.43
CA ALA A 94 40.90 49.26 -6.23
C ALA A 94 39.39 48.98 -6.33
N ALA A 95 38.99 47.75 -6.70
CA ALA A 95 37.58 47.38 -6.79
C ALA A 95 36.84 47.52 -5.43
N LEU A 96 37.48 47.15 -4.31
CA LEU A 96 36.94 47.38 -2.97
C LEU A 96 36.92 48.87 -2.57
N ALA A 97 37.77 49.72 -3.15
CA ALA A 97 37.71 51.17 -2.94
C ALA A 97 36.51 51.76 -3.66
N ASP A 98 36.28 51.34 -4.91
CA ASP A 98 35.16 51.78 -5.74
C ASP A 98 33.80 51.28 -5.23
N SER A 99 33.74 50.08 -4.62
CA SER A 99 32.53 49.61 -3.90
C SER A 99 32.33 50.29 -2.54
N GLY A 100 33.37 50.92 -1.98
CA GLY A 100 33.40 51.49 -0.64
C GLY A 100 33.70 50.48 0.48
N ASP A 101 33.83 49.18 0.18
CA ASP A 101 34.04 48.13 1.18
C ASP A 101 35.48 48.00 1.70
N LEU A 102 36.45 48.68 1.06
CA LEU A 102 37.86 48.62 1.45
C LEU A 102 38.07 48.98 2.94
N VAL A 103 37.30 49.92 3.48
CA VAL A 103 37.35 50.29 4.91
C VAL A 103 36.76 49.16 5.78
N ARG A 104 35.69 48.51 5.32
CA ARG A 104 35.00 47.41 6.03
C ARG A 104 35.87 46.16 6.16
N ILE A 105 36.76 45.90 5.20
CA ILE A 105 37.68 44.75 5.24
C ILE A 105 38.96 44.97 6.06
N GLY A 106 39.20 46.18 6.58
CA GLY A 106 40.43 46.54 7.29
C GLY A 106 41.51 47.23 6.43
N GLY A 107 41.16 47.67 5.22
CA GLY A 107 42.04 48.40 4.30
C GLY A 107 43.01 47.51 3.51
N ALA A 108 43.70 48.13 2.54
CA ALA A 108 44.69 47.46 1.69
C ALA A 108 45.79 46.66 2.45
N PRO A 109 46.28 47.09 3.64
CA PRO A 109 47.23 46.29 4.43
C PRO A 109 46.70 44.90 4.82
N TYR A 110 45.37 44.71 4.89
CA TYR A 110 44.80 43.40 5.18
C TYR A 110 45.02 42.41 4.02
N LEU A 111 44.92 42.85 2.76
CA LEU A 111 45.16 41.98 1.59
C LEU A 111 46.62 41.50 1.54
N HIS A 112 47.59 42.35 1.87
CA HIS A 112 48.99 41.94 2.03
C HIS A 112 49.19 40.99 3.23
N THR A 113 48.38 41.12 4.29
CA THR A 113 48.39 40.19 5.43
C THR A 113 47.85 38.81 5.04
N LEU A 114 46.84 38.73 4.16
CA LEU A 114 46.35 37.47 3.59
C LEU A 114 47.46 36.79 2.78
N ILE A 115 48.12 37.51 1.86
CA ILE A 115 49.26 37.01 1.07
C ILE A 115 50.38 36.48 1.98
N ALA A 116 50.77 37.25 3.01
CA ALA A 116 51.81 36.87 3.95
C ALA A 116 51.45 35.68 4.86
N SER A 117 50.17 35.28 4.90
CA SER A 117 49.70 34.12 5.68
C SER A 117 49.85 32.78 4.91
N VAL A 118 50.15 32.80 3.61
CA VAL A 118 50.16 31.62 2.74
C VAL A 118 51.53 30.93 2.71
N PRO A 119 51.64 29.62 3.07
CA PRO A 119 52.91 28.89 2.94
C PRO A 119 53.25 28.55 1.49
N THR A 120 52.26 28.18 0.67
CA THR A 120 52.41 27.91 -0.78
C THR A 120 51.05 28.04 -1.46
N ALA A 121 50.96 28.79 -2.57
CA ALA A 121 49.69 29.00 -3.29
C ALA A 121 49.09 27.68 -3.83
N ALA A 122 49.93 26.72 -4.23
CA ALA A 122 49.51 25.40 -4.70
C ALA A 122 48.74 24.55 -3.66
N ASN A 123 48.71 24.96 -2.38
CA ASN A 123 47.92 24.29 -1.35
C ASN A 123 46.52 24.91 -1.15
N ALA A 124 46.12 25.91 -1.94
CA ALA A 124 44.82 26.59 -1.82
C ALA A 124 43.63 25.62 -1.82
N ALA A 125 43.61 24.63 -2.73
CA ALA A 125 42.59 23.58 -2.78
C ALA A 125 42.49 22.74 -1.49
N TYR A 126 43.60 22.55 -0.76
CA TYR A 126 43.59 21.83 0.52
C TYR A 126 42.96 22.66 1.64
N TYR A 127 43.33 23.94 1.74
CA TYR A 127 42.70 24.86 2.70
C TYR A 127 41.22 25.10 2.37
N ALA A 128 40.85 25.14 1.08
CA ALA A 128 39.47 25.26 0.63
C ALA A 128 38.60 24.07 1.09
N ARG A 129 39.13 22.85 1.04
CA ARG A 129 38.44 21.66 1.61
C ARG A 129 38.20 21.80 3.11
N ILE A 130 39.17 22.32 3.89
CA ILE A 130 39.00 22.57 5.33
C ILE A 130 37.88 23.60 5.58
N VAL A 131 37.86 24.71 4.85
CA VAL A 131 36.78 25.73 4.97
C VAL A 131 35.42 25.12 4.60
N SER A 132 35.35 24.33 3.53
CA SER A 132 34.12 23.66 3.08
C SER A 132 33.58 22.67 4.12
N GLU A 133 34.45 21.88 4.77
CA GLU A 133 34.08 20.99 5.88
C GLU A 133 33.54 21.77 7.09
N ARG A 134 34.19 22.89 7.46
CA ARG A 134 33.70 23.75 8.56
C ARG A 134 32.36 24.41 8.21
N ALA A 135 32.15 24.82 6.96
CA ALA A 135 30.89 25.38 6.49
C ALA A 135 29.74 24.36 6.51
N VAL A 136 29.98 23.11 6.12
CA VAL A 136 28.98 22.02 6.24
C VAL A 136 28.65 21.74 7.70
N LEU A 137 29.65 21.69 8.59
CA LEU A 137 29.41 21.54 10.03
C LEU A 137 28.65 22.73 10.64
N ARG A 138 28.88 23.96 10.15
CA ARG A 138 28.15 25.17 10.56
C ARG A 138 26.69 25.11 10.10
N ARG A 139 26.43 24.79 8.83
CA ARG A 139 25.06 24.55 8.30
C ARG A 139 24.31 23.48 9.09
N LEU A 140 24.99 22.41 9.51
CA LEU A 140 24.38 21.37 10.36
C LEU A 140 23.95 21.89 11.74
N VAL A 141 24.72 22.79 12.35
CA VAL A 141 24.36 23.45 13.63
C VAL A 141 23.19 24.42 13.44
N GLU A 142 23.17 25.17 12.35
CA GLU A 142 22.07 26.08 11.97
C GLU A 142 20.76 25.29 11.74
N ALA A 143 20.82 24.20 10.97
CA ALA A 143 19.70 23.29 10.76
C ALA A 143 19.21 22.66 12.08
N GLY A 144 20.11 22.17 12.93
CA GLY A 144 19.77 21.65 14.25
C GLY A 144 19.06 22.69 15.13
N THR A 145 19.55 23.93 15.13
CA THR A 145 18.90 25.04 15.85
C THR A 145 17.51 25.35 15.28
N LYS A 146 17.36 25.37 13.95
CA LYS A 146 16.07 25.57 13.26
C LYS A 146 15.06 24.47 13.60
N ILE A 147 15.49 23.20 13.68
CA ILE A 147 14.64 22.06 14.07
C ILE A 147 14.21 22.17 15.54
N VAL A 148 15.11 22.57 16.44
CA VAL A 148 14.78 22.84 17.85
C VAL A 148 13.77 23.99 17.97
N GLN A 149 13.93 25.06 17.20
CA GLN A 149 12.97 26.17 17.14
C GLN A 149 11.59 25.72 16.61
N LEU A 150 11.55 24.89 15.57
CA LEU A 150 10.30 24.31 15.04
C LEU A 150 9.57 23.49 16.11
N GLY A 151 10.29 22.66 16.89
CA GLY A 151 9.70 21.88 17.99
C GLY A 151 9.06 22.73 19.10
N TYR A 152 9.67 23.87 19.44
CA TYR A 152 9.09 24.83 20.41
C TYR A 152 8.04 25.79 19.82
N GLY A 153 7.97 25.91 18.49
CA GLY A 153 7.08 26.86 17.79
C GLY A 153 5.58 26.58 17.96
N THR A 154 5.23 25.37 18.39
CA THR A 154 3.86 24.94 18.72
C THR A 154 3.18 25.79 19.82
N ALA A 155 3.95 26.55 20.60
CA ALA A 155 3.44 27.36 21.70
C ALA A 155 2.76 28.69 21.28
N GLN A 156 2.84 29.12 20.01
CA GLN A 156 2.31 30.42 19.55
C GLN A 156 1.31 30.34 18.40
N GLY A 157 0.07 29.98 18.73
CA GLY A 157 -1.15 30.47 18.06
C GLY A 157 -1.47 29.95 16.64
N GLY A 158 -0.52 29.35 15.93
CA GLY A 158 -0.73 28.74 14.62
C GLY A 158 -0.69 27.22 14.68
N SER A 159 -1.83 26.57 14.56
CA SER A 159 -1.93 25.11 14.45
C SER A 159 -1.49 24.64 13.05
N ARG A 160 -0.18 24.66 12.79
CA ARG A 160 0.43 23.78 11.77
C ARG A 160 0.29 22.33 12.22
N ASP A 161 0.18 21.42 11.26
CA ASP A 161 0.12 20.00 11.61
C ASP A 161 1.47 19.51 12.14
N VAL A 162 1.48 18.38 12.85
CA VAL A 162 2.72 17.74 13.29
C VAL A 162 3.53 17.30 12.06
N ASP A 163 2.85 16.88 11.00
CA ASP A 163 3.44 16.47 9.74
C ASP A 163 4.10 17.66 9.00
N ASP A 164 3.46 18.86 8.97
CA ASP A 164 4.08 20.09 8.45
C ASP A 164 5.42 20.40 9.14
N ILE A 165 5.48 20.17 10.46
CA ILE A 165 6.66 20.44 11.29
C ILE A 165 7.75 19.41 11.03
N VAL A 166 7.37 18.14 10.84
CA VAL A 166 8.28 17.06 10.44
C VAL A 166 8.87 17.30 9.05
N ASP A 167 8.05 17.68 8.06
CA ASP A 167 8.52 17.98 6.70
C ASP A 167 9.46 19.20 6.67
N LEU A 168 9.15 20.27 7.41
CA LEU A 168 10.04 21.42 7.54
C LEU A 168 11.37 21.07 8.25
N ALA A 169 11.35 20.10 9.17
CA ALA A 169 12.56 19.57 9.79
C ALA A 169 13.36 18.68 8.83
N GLN A 170 12.70 17.81 8.06
CA GLN A 170 13.35 17.00 7.02
C GLN A 170 14.01 17.86 5.95
N GLN A 171 13.32 18.91 5.46
CA GLN A 171 13.89 19.86 4.51
C GLN A 171 15.11 20.57 5.11
N ALA A 172 15.05 21.02 6.36
CA ALA A 172 16.18 21.67 7.02
C ALA A 172 17.42 20.76 7.15
N VAL A 173 17.24 19.44 7.28
CA VAL A 173 18.37 18.48 7.20
C VAL A 173 18.84 18.28 5.76
N TYR A 174 17.90 18.19 4.80
CA TYR A 174 18.20 17.98 3.38
C TYR A 174 19.08 19.10 2.80
N ASP A 175 18.75 20.36 3.10
CA ASP A 175 19.49 21.56 2.65
C ASP A 175 20.98 21.53 3.07
N VAL A 176 21.35 20.81 4.15
CA VAL A 176 22.75 20.64 4.59
C VAL A 176 23.50 19.62 3.73
N THR A 177 22.79 18.65 3.15
CA THR A 177 23.39 17.55 2.36
C THR A 177 23.63 17.91 0.89
N GLU A 178 23.07 19.02 0.40
CA GLU A 178 23.09 19.38 -1.00
C GLU A 178 24.43 20.03 -1.43
N ARG A 179 25.45 19.19 -1.67
CA ARG A 179 26.57 19.58 -2.55
C ARG A 179 26.05 19.80 -3.96
N ARG A 180 25.62 21.03 -4.26
CA ARG A 180 25.36 21.49 -5.63
C ARG A 180 26.67 21.59 -6.41
N VAL A 181 27.04 20.49 -7.04
CA VAL A 181 27.89 20.52 -8.23
C VAL A 181 27.13 21.31 -9.29
N SER A 182 27.68 22.45 -9.68
CA SER A 182 27.14 23.31 -10.72
C SER A 182 28.01 23.12 -11.97
N GLU A 183 27.64 22.15 -12.80
CA GLU A 183 28.27 21.92 -14.11
C GLU A 183 27.75 22.94 -15.13
N ASP A 184 28.10 24.21 -14.90
CA ASP A 184 27.77 25.30 -15.79
C ASP A 184 28.71 25.25 -17.03
N PHE A 185 28.19 24.61 -18.08
CA PHE A 185 28.76 24.45 -19.44
C PHE A 185 29.93 23.46 -19.60
N ALA A 186 29.62 22.26 -20.09
CA ALA A 186 30.60 21.37 -20.70
C ALA A 186 31.07 21.87 -22.08
N VAL A 187 32.35 21.71 -22.39
CA VAL A 187 32.91 22.06 -23.71
C VAL A 187 32.58 20.94 -24.70
N LEU A 188 32.02 21.29 -25.87
CA LEU A 188 31.58 20.31 -26.87
C LEU A 188 32.70 19.34 -27.30
N ALA A 189 33.94 19.81 -27.39
CA ALA A 189 35.10 18.97 -27.74
C ALA A 189 35.31 17.81 -26.75
N ASP A 190 35.10 18.06 -25.45
CA ASP A 190 35.30 17.08 -24.39
C ASP A 190 34.14 16.08 -24.33
N MET A 191 32.96 16.46 -24.83
CA MET A 191 31.82 15.54 -25.00
C MET A 191 31.93 14.66 -26.26
N LEU A 192 32.65 15.11 -27.30
CA LEU A 192 32.76 14.36 -28.56
C LEU A 192 33.47 13.02 -28.41
N GLN A 193 34.52 12.94 -27.58
CA GLN A 193 35.23 11.67 -27.33
C GLN A 193 34.33 10.62 -26.65
N PRO A 194 33.72 10.88 -25.47
CA PRO A 194 32.76 9.96 -24.86
C PRO A 194 31.58 9.60 -25.77
N THR A 195 31.06 10.55 -26.55
CA THR A 195 29.96 10.26 -27.50
C THR A 195 30.40 9.31 -28.61
N LEU A 196 31.64 9.43 -29.12
CA LEU A 196 32.19 8.50 -30.11
C LEU A 196 32.49 7.13 -29.48
N ASP A 197 33.01 7.09 -28.25
CA ASP A 197 33.27 5.86 -27.50
C ASP A 197 31.97 5.08 -27.24
N GLU A 198 30.86 5.77 -26.92
CA GLU A 198 29.52 5.16 -26.84
C GLU A 198 29.05 4.61 -28.19
N ILE A 199 29.20 5.37 -29.28
CA ILE A 199 28.82 4.94 -30.63
C ILE A 199 29.64 3.71 -31.08
N GLU A 200 30.95 3.68 -30.79
CA GLU A 200 31.80 2.51 -31.07
C GLU A 200 31.43 1.30 -30.20
N ALA A 201 31.07 1.50 -28.93
CA ALA A 201 30.58 0.42 -28.06
C ALA A 201 29.28 -0.22 -28.59
N VAL A 202 28.36 0.59 -29.12
CA VAL A 202 27.12 0.12 -29.79
C VAL A 202 27.44 -0.66 -31.07
N GLY A 203 28.37 -0.16 -31.88
CA GLY A 203 28.86 -0.86 -33.07
C GLY A 203 29.51 -2.21 -32.74
N ALA A 204 30.34 -2.26 -31.70
CA ALA A 204 31.08 -3.44 -31.27
C ALA A 204 30.16 -4.58 -30.76
N GLN A 205 28.99 -4.26 -30.18
CA GLN A 205 28.01 -5.24 -29.75
C GLN A 205 27.06 -5.71 -30.87
N GLY A 206 27.31 -5.34 -32.13
CA GLY A 206 26.54 -5.82 -33.28
C GLY A 206 25.11 -5.27 -33.35
N GLY A 207 24.86 -4.10 -32.78
CA GLY A 207 23.52 -3.48 -32.75
C GLY A 207 22.61 -3.97 -31.63
N MET A 208 23.16 -4.51 -30.53
CA MET A 208 22.38 -4.74 -29.31
C MET A 208 21.93 -3.41 -28.67
N MET A 209 20.84 -3.47 -27.90
CA MET A 209 20.10 -2.32 -27.39
C MET A 209 20.92 -1.52 -26.36
N THR A 210 20.84 -0.19 -26.42
CA THR A 210 21.47 0.72 -25.45
C THR A 210 20.62 0.97 -24.20
N GLY A 211 19.30 1.00 -24.35
CA GLY A 211 18.37 1.20 -23.23
C GLY A 211 18.09 -0.08 -22.44
N VAL A 212 17.42 0.08 -21.29
CA VAL A 212 16.85 -1.03 -20.52
C VAL A 212 15.84 -1.78 -21.40
N PRO A 213 15.98 -3.09 -21.64
CA PRO A 213 15.07 -3.83 -22.50
C PRO A 213 13.69 -3.96 -21.84
N THR A 214 12.64 -3.63 -22.58
CA THR A 214 11.24 -3.87 -22.18
C THR A 214 10.90 -5.36 -22.19
N GLY A 215 11.64 -6.15 -22.98
CA GLY A 215 11.44 -7.59 -23.16
C GLY A 215 10.31 -7.94 -24.13
N PHE A 216 9.94 -6.98 -24.99
CA PHE A 216 9.08 -7.16 -26.15
C PHE A 216 9.88 -6.79 -27.40
N THR A 217 10.16 -7.76 -28.27
CA THR A 217 11.17 -7.66 -29.34
C THR A 217 10.88 -6.52 -30.32
N ASP A 218 9.60 -6.29 -30.64
CA ASP A 218 9.18 -5.26 -31.59
C ASP A 218 9.11 -3.86 -30.93
N LEU A 219 8.81 -3.78 -29.63
CA LEU A 219 8.87 -2.53 -28.86
C LEU A 219 10.31 -2.09 -28.62
N ASP A 220 11.19 -3.03 -28.29
CA ASP A 220 12.62 -2.78 -28.11
C ASP A 220 13.29 -2.40 -29.44
N ARG A 221 12.81 -2.90 -30.59
CA ARG A 221 13.24 -2.42 -31.92
C ARG A 221 12.78 -0.98 -32.22
N LEU A 222 11.62 -0.57 -31.70
CA LEU A 222 11.05 0.77 -31.93
C LEU A 222 11.64 1.84 -31.00
N LEU A 223 11.96 1.49 -29.75
CA LEU A 223 12.50 2.39 -28.73
C LEU A 223 14.03 2.32 -28.58
N ASN A 224 14.66 1.24 -29.06
CA ASN A 224 16.06 0.87 -28.77
C ASN A 224 16.32 0.62 -27.26
N GLY A 225 15.31 0.12 -26.55
CA GLY A 225 15.23 0.05 -25.09
C GLY A 225 14.75 1.36 -24.44
N LEU A 226 14.66 1.39 -23.10
CA LEU A 226 14.31 2.57 -22.32
C LEU A 226 15.57 3.31 -21.85
N HIS A 227 15.74 4.59 -22.18
CA HIS A 227 17.00 5.30 -21.98
C HIS A 227 17.04 6.08 -20.65
N ALA A 228 18.24 6.29 -20.11
CA ALA A 228 18.45 7.11 -18.92
C ALA A 228 17.87 8.53 -19.09
N GLY A 229 17.33 9.11 -18.02
CA GLY A 229 16.76 10.46 -18.06
C GLY A 229 15.38 10.58 -18.71
N GLN A 230 14.78 9.48 -19.21
CA GLN A 230 13.44 9.48 -19.81
C GLN A 230 12.31 9.33 -18.76
N LEU A 231 11.23 10.08 -18.96
CA LEU A 231 9.92 9.84 -18.36
C LEU A 231 9.05 9.14 -19.41
N ILE A 232 8.63 7.91 -19.11
CA ILE A 232 7.76 7.09 -19.93
C ILE A 232 6.40 7.00 -19.24
N ILE A 233 5.34 7.40 -19.95
CA ILE A 233 3.96 7.28 -19.46
C ILE A 233 3.33 6.04 -20.07
N VAL A 234 2.86 5.11 -19.23
CA VAL A 234 2.09 3.93 -19.67
C VAL A 234 0.65 4.14 -19.21
N ALA A 235 -0.29 4.19 -20.16
CA ALA A 235 -1.68 4.53 -19.86
C ALA A 235 -2.70 3.60 -20.50
N GLY A 236 -3.77 3.27 -19.76
CA GLY A 236 -4.82 2.35 -20.20
C GLY A 236 -6.15 2.60 -19.48
N ARG A 237 -7.20 1.84 -19.87
CA ARG A 237 -8.49 1.84 -19.17
C ARG A 237 -8.51 0.81 -18.03
N PRO A 238 -9.05 1.12 -16.84
CA PRO A 238 -9.18 0.13 -15.76
C PRO A 238 -10.17 -1.00 -16.08
N GLY A 239 -9.81 -2.25 -15.75
CA GLY A 239 -10.78 -3.31 -15.49
C GLY A 239 -11.10 -4.30 -16.61
N LEU A 240 -10.08 -4.99 -17.08
CA LEU A 240 -10.22 -6.21 -17.89
C LEU A 240 -10.65 -7.41 -17.01
N GLY A 241 -11.90 -7.43 -16.49
CA GLY A 241 -12.44 -8.66 -15.83
C GLY A 241 -13.69 -8.65 -14.91
N LYS A 242 -14.39 -7.54 -14.58
CA LYS A 242 -15.48 -7.53 -13.55
C LYS A 242 -16.95 -7.62 -14.03
N ALA A 243 -17.33 -8.54 -14.91
CA ALA A 243 -18.71 -8.60 -15.43
C ALA A 243 -19.77 -9.16 -14.45
N LEU A 244 -20.92 -8.49 -14.28
CA LEU A 244 -22.14 -8.96 -13.57
C LEU A 244 -23.40 -8.74 -14.43
N ALA A 245 -24.44 -9.57 -14.26
CA ALA A 245 -25.68 -9.48 -15.05
C ALA A 245 -26.42 -8.15 -14.83
N LEU A 246 -27.05 -7.58 -15.87
CA LEU A 246 -27.67 -6.24 -15.79
C LEU A 246 -28.76 -6.12 -14.74
N ASP A 247 -29.51 -7.19 -14.51
CA ASP A 247 -30.57 -7.29 -13.49
C ASP A 247 -30.03 -7.39 -12.06
N THR A 248 -28.71 -7.54 -11.87
CA THR A 248 -28.07 -7.56 -10.55
C THR A 248 -28.36 -6.23 -9.83
N PRO A 249 -29.08 -6.23 -8.70
CA PRO A 249 -29.39 -5.01 -7.98
C PRO A 249 -28.17 -4.53 -7.19
N LEU A 250 -27.94 -3.21 -7.20
CA LEU A 250 -26.85 -2.53 -6.51
C LEU A 250 -27.44 -1.59 -5.44
N PRO A 251 -26.99 -1.65 -4.18
CA PRO A 251 -27.54 -0.84 -3.10
C PRO A 251 -26.97 0.58 -3.14
N THR A 252 -27.85 1.58 -3.03
CA THR A 252 -27.49 3.01 -3.00
C THR A 252 -27.87 3.64 -1.66
N PRO A 253 -27.34 4.82 -1.27
CA PRO A 253 -27.79 5.56 -0.09
C PRO A 253 -29.27 6.01 -0.13
N THR A 254 -29.89 5.99 -1.32
CA THR A 254 -31.30 6.37 -1.53
C THR A 254 -32.24 5.18 -1.61
N GLY A 255 -31.77 4.01 -2.06
CA GLY A 255 -32.56 2.80 -2.27
C GLY A 255 -31.76 1.72 -3.01
N TRP A 256 -32.19 1.39 -4.23
CA TRP A 256 -31.54 0.44 -5.12
C TRP A 256 -31.47 1.03 -6.53
N THR A 257 -30.42 0.66 -7.26
CA THR A 257 -30.34 0.73 -8.74
C THR A 257 -30.04 -0.67 -9.27
N THR A 258 -29.97 -0.87 -10.58
CA THR A 258 -29.49 -2.13 -11.20
C THR A 258 -28.16 -1.93 -11.92
N MET A 259 -27.44 -3.02 -12.16
CA MET A 259 -26.22 -3.01 -12.97
C MET A 259 -26.47 -2.53 -14.42
N GLY A 260 -27.72 -2.62 -14.91
CA GLY A 260 -28.16 -2.01 -16.18
C GLY A 260 -28.42 -0.49 -16.10
N GLU A 261 -29.04 -0.02 -15.02
CA GLU A 261 -29.50 1.37 -14.89
C GLU A 261 -28.45 2.32 -14.27
N VAL A 262 -27.44 1.79 -13.59
CA VAL A 262 -26.40 2.61 -12.91
C VAL A 262 -25.59 3.47 -13.89
N GLU A 263 -25.40 4.74 -13.55
CA GLU A 263 -24.66 5.74 -14.33
C GLU A 263 -23.43 6.30 -13.58
N VAL A 264 -22.64 7.13 -14.24
CA VAL A 264 -21.41 7.72 -13.68
C VAL A 264 -21.77 8.94 -12.83
N GLY A 265 -21.35 8.93 -11.56
CA GLY A 265 -21.75 9.93 -10.57
C GLY A 265 -22.81 9.45 -9.57
N ASP A 266 -23.45 8.31 -9.83
CA ASP A 266 -24.31 7.62 -8.85
C ASP A 266 -23.54 7.27 -7.57
N GLU A 267 -24.24 7.23 -6.44
CA GLU A 267 -23.70 6.74 -5.17
C GLU A 267 -24.11 5.27 -4.94
N LEU A 268 -23.12 4.37 -4.95
CA LEU A 268 -23.24 3.01 -4.45
C LEU A 268 -22.75 2.93 -3.00
N LEU A 269 -22.70 1.72 -2.45
CA LEU A 269 -22.18 1.44 -1.11
C LEU A 269 -20.99 0.49 -1.19
N GLY A 270 -19.95 0.78 -0.40
CA GLY A 270 -18.70 0.02 -0.31
C GLY A 270 -18.76 -1.15 0.68
N ALA A 271 -17.72 -2.01 0.65
CA ALA A 271 -17.61 -3.16 1.55
C ALA A 271 -17.54 -2.78 3.05
N ASP A 272 -17.01 -1.58 3.31
CA ASP A 272 -16.93 -0.88 4.59
C ASP A 272 -18.27 -0.27 5.06
N GLY A 273 -19.30 -0.33 4.22
CA GLY A 273 -20.63 0.20 4.45
C GLY A 273 -20.79 1.69 4.19
N LEU A 274 -19.77 2.40 3.69
CA LEU A 274 -19.86 3.83 3.37
C LEU A 274 -20.36 4.08 1.94
N PRO A 275 -20.98 5.24 1.66
CA PRO A 275 -21.26 5.70 0.29
C PRO A 275 -19.96 5.86 -0.52
N THR A 276 -19.98 5.44 -1.79
CA THR A 276 -18.86 5.53 -2.74
C THR A 276 -19.41 5.83 -4.13
N LYS A 277 -18.77 6.71 -4.90
CA LYS A 277 -19.29 7.18 -6.19
C LYS A 277 -18.84 6.30 -7.33
N VAL A 278 -19.74 6.07 -8.28
CA VAL A 278 -19.48 5.38 -9.53
C VAL A 278 -18.58 6.24 -10.40
N THR A 279 -17.28 5.97 -10.37
CA THR A 279 -16.28 6.58 -11.26
C THR A 279 -16.39 6.01 -12.68
N ALA A 280 -16.93 4.79 -12.83
CA ALA A 280 -17.24 4.21 -14.12
C ALA A 280 -18.41 3.25 -14.12
N ALA A 281 -19.22 3.34 -15.17
CA ALA A 281 -20.04 2.25 -15.69
C ALA A 281 -19.62 2.02 -17.17
N PHE A 282 -19.62 0.78 -17.61
CA PHE A 282 -19.07 0.35 -18.91
C PHE A 282 -20.16 -0.12 -19.88
N GLU A 283 -19.82 -0.47 -21.12
CA GLU A 283 -20.77 -1.04 -22.08
C GLU A 283 -21.29 -2.43 -21.65
N VAL A 284 -22.48 -2.78 -22.14
CA VAL A 284 -23.12 -4.09 -21.94
C VAL A 284 -22.42 -5.14 -22.79
N ARG A 285 -22.12 -6.32 -22.23
CA ARG A 285 -21.46 -7.42 -22.94
C ARG A 285 -22.37 -8.65 -22.98
N HIS A 286 -22.73 -9.07 -24.18
CA HIS A 286 -23.53 -10.28 -24.45
C HIS A 286 -22.63 -11.52 -24.62
N ASP A 287 -23.21 -12.71 -24.71
CA ASP A 287 -22.56 -13.94 -25.22
C ASP A 287 -21.25 -14.36 -24.51
N ARG A 288 -21.17 -14.13 -23.20
CA ARG A 288 -20.10 -14.65 -22.32
C ARG A 288 -20.58 -15.82 -21.45
N PRO A 289 -19.70 -16.74 -21.03
CA PRO A 289 -20.07 -17.86 -20.16
C PRO A 289 -20.51 -17.35 -18.78
N CYS A 290 -21.81 -17.42 -18.52
CA CYS A 290 -22.44 -16.93 -17.29
C CYS A 290 -22.72 -18.07 -16.31
N TYR A 291 -22.65 -17.75 -15.03
CA TYR A 291 -22.70 -18.69 -13.92
C TYR A 291 -23.57 -18.14 -12.78
N GLU A 292 -24.51 -18.95 -12.31
CA GLU A 292 -25.33 -18.70 -11.13
C GLU A 292 -24.57 -19.17 -9.87
N VAL A 293 -24.14 -18.22 -9.04
CA VAL A 293 -23.42 -18.47 -7.78
C VAL A 293 -24.40 -18.49 -6.63
N GLU A 294 -24.53 -19.64 -5.95
CA GLU A 294 -25.44 -19.84 -4.83
C GLU A 294 -24.69 -19.79 -3.49
N PHE A 295 -25.12 -18.89 -2.60
CA PHE A 295 -24.54 -18.69 -1.28
C PHE A 295 -25.32 -19.40 -0.17
N SER A 296 -24.64 -19.69 0.93
CA SER A 296 -25.16 -20.47 2.07
C SER A 296 -26.25 -19.80 2.91
N ASP A 297 -26.69 -18.60 2.55
CA ASP A 297 -27.94 -17.99 3.04
C ASP A 297 -29.13 -18.16 2.09
N GLY A 298 -28.93 -18.79 0.93
CA GLY A 298 -29.92 -18.92 -0.14
C GLY A 298 -29.92 -17.73 -1.12
N SER A 299 -29.00 -16.77 -0.97
CA SER A 299 -28.83 -15.71 -1.96
C SER A 299 -28.10 -16.20 -3.21
N VAL A 300 -28.40 -15.58 -4.34
CA VAL A 300 -27.92 -15.95 -5.67
C VAL A 300 -27.47 -14.70 -6.42
N ILE A 301 -26.35 -14.80 -7.15
CA ILE A 301 -25.88 -13.76 -8.08
C ILE A 301 -25.47 -14.44 -9.40
N VAL A 302 -25.91 -13.88 -10.53
CA VAL A 302 -25.43 -14.30 -11.86
C VAL A 302 -24.21 -13.46 -12.23
N ALA A 303 -23.07 -14.13 -12.37
CA ALA A 303 -21.78 -13.53 -12.65
C ALA A 303 -21.13 -14.18 -13.87
N ASP A 304 -20.20 -13.46 -14.47
CA ASP A 304 -19.35 -13.98 -15.54
C ASP A 304 -18.31 -14.99 -15.02
N GLY A 305 -17.85 -15.91 -15.88
CA GLY A 305 -16.83 -16.91 -15.53
C GLY A 305 -15.51 -16.31 -15.02
N GLU A 306 -15.10 -15.16 -15.53
CA GLU A 306 -13.89 -14.42 -15.14
C GLU A 306 -14.09 -13.50 -13.93
N HIS A 307 -15.34 -13.32 -13.46
CA HIS A 307 -15.67 -12.36 -12.40
C HIS A 307 -14.93 -12.68 -11.08
N LEU A 308 -14.27 -11.66 -10.50
CA LEU A 308 -13.32 -11.78 -9.38
C LEU A 308 -13.96 -11.54 -7.99
N TRP A 309 -14.01 -12.59 -7.17
CA TRP A 309 -14.55 -12.61 -5.81
C TRP A 309 -13.44 -12.65 -4.75
N LYS A 310 -13.53 -11.83 -3.70
CA LYS A 310 -12.63 -11.90 -2.52
C LYS A 310 -13.11 -13.03 -1.59
N THR A 311 -12.37 -14.15 -1.53
CA THR A 311 -12.76 -15.35 -0.77
C THR A 311 -11.73 -15.78 0.28
N THR A 312 -12.17 -16.53 1.28
CA THR A 312 -11.31 -17.37 2.10
C THR A 312 -11.51 -18.84 1.72
N THR A 313 -10.48 -19.68 1.91
CA THR A 313 -10.57 -21.13 1.71
C THR A 313 -10.82 -21.87 3.03
N ARG A 314 -11.21 -23.16 2.95
CA ARG A 314 -11.40 -24.01 4.13
C ARG A 314 -10.09 -24.26 4.89
N ALA A 315 -8.95 -24.21 4.20
CA ALA A 315 -7.62 -24.34 4.79
C ALA A 315 -7.28 -23.12 5.66
N GLY A 316 -7.37 -21.91 5.11
CA GLY A 316 -7.15 -20.66 5.86
C GLY A 316 -8.07 -20.55 7.08
N ARG A 317 -9.39 -20.73 6.91
CA ARG A 317 -10.36 -20.72 8.04
C ARG A 317 -10.14 -21.84 9.09
N ARG A 318 -9.14 -22.72 8.93
CA ARG A 318 -8.71 -23.72 9.92
C ARG A 318 -7.41 -23.37 10.64
N ALA A 319 -6.61 -22.43 10.15
CA ALA A 319 -5.49 -21.84 10.89
C ALA A 319 -6.00 -20.71 11.82
N ALA A 320 -6.80 -19.79 11.28
CA ALA A 320 -7.46 -18.67 11.96
C ALA A 320 -8.04 -18.91 13.39
N PRO A 321 -8.57 -20.08 13.79
CA PRO A 321 -9.05 -20.29 15.15
C PRO A 321 -7.94 -20.40 16.22
N ALA A 322 -6.69 -20.63 15.83
CA ALA A 322 -5.58 -20.87 16.75
C ALA A 322 -4.94 -19.58 17.30
N SER A 323 -5.01 -18.47 16.57
CA SER A 323 -4.36 -17.19 16.90
C SER A 323 -5.15 -16.32 17.89
N ARG A 324 -6.42 -16.64 18.19
CA ARG A 324 -7.29 -15.80 19.03
C ARG A 324 -7.15 -15.99 20.55
N ARG A 325 -6.04 -16.57 21.02
CA ARG A 325 -5.59 -16.52 22.42
C ARG A 325 -4.10 -16.21 22.46
N ASP A 326 -3.76 -15.13 23.17
CA ASP A 326 -2.44 -14.55 23.45
C ASP A 326 -1.24 -15.13 22.69
N HIS A 327 -0.78 -14.37 21.69
CA HIS A 327 0.39 -14.71 20.90
C HIS A 327 1.64 -14.70 21.80
N GLY A 328 2.40 -15.80 21.77
CA GLY A 328 3.74 -15.80 22.36
C GLY A 328 4.63 -14.77 21.67
N SER A 329 5.31 -13.92 22.45
CA SER A 329 6.25 -12.93 21.93
C SER A 329 7.33 -13.55 21.03
N PRO A 330 8.04 -12.79 20.18
CA PRO A 330 9.19 -13.30 19.41
C PRO A 330 10.24 -14.01 20.28
N GLU A 331 10.39 -13.58 21.54
CA GLU A 331 11.24 -14.22 22.56
C GLU A 331 10.76 -15.63 22.95
N THR A 332 9.45 -15.90 22.83
CA THR A 332 8.84 -17.22 23.08
C THR A 332 9.15 -18.18 21.94
N VAL A 333 9.12 -17.70 20.69
CA VAL A 333 9.61 -18.45 19.53
C VAL A 333 11.12 -18.68 19.63
N GLY A 334 11.89 -17.68 20.08
CA GLY A 334 13.32 -17.79 20.36
C GLY A 334 13.65 -18.85 21.42
N ARG A 335 12.93 -18.85 22.55
CA ARG A 335 13.04 -19.86 23.62
C ARG A 335 12.68 -21.27 23.13
N LEU A 336 11.66 -21.40 22.29
CA LEU A 336 11.30 -22.68 21.65
C LEU A 336 12.42 -23.21 20.74
N ARG A 337 12.99 -22.35 19.89
CA ARG A 337 14.13 -22.71 19.02
C ARG A 337 15.37 -23.09 19.84
N GLN A 338 15.70 -22.37 20.91
CA GLN A 338 16.77 -22.76 21.83
C GLN A 338 16.51 -24.12 22.51
N ALA A 339 15.30 -24.36 23.01
CA ALA A 339 14.94 -25.64 23.64
C ALA A 339 14.99 -26.82 22.66
N ALA A 340 14.64 -26.60 21.39
CA ALA A 340 14.71 -27.61 20.33
C ALA A 340 16.14 -27.88 19.82
N LEU A 341 17.11 -27.00 20.08
CA LEU A 341 18.52 -27.16 19.70
C LEU A 341 19.37 -27.88 20.77
N GLY A 342 18.84 -28.08 21.99
CA GLY A 342 19.56 -28.75 23.06
C GLY A 342 19.66 -30.27 22.88
N GLU A 343 20.88 -30.83 22.93
CA GLU A 343 21.09 -32.27 22.94
C GLU A 343 20.59 -32.90 24.26
N GLY A 344 19.43 -33.57 24.21
CA GLY A 344 18.94 -34.44 25.29
C GLY A 344 17.68 -33.98 26.02
N GLY A 345 17.11 -32.81 25.69
CA GLY A 345 15.93 -32.26 26.35
C GLY A 345 14.72 -33.21 26.35
N THR A 346 14.07 -33.35 27.52
CA THR A 346 12.89 -34.21 27.67
C THR A 346 11.58 -33.47 27.34
N ILE A 347 10.50 -34.22 27.03
CA ILE A 347 9.17 -33.61 26.78
C ILE A 347 8.69 -32.81 28.01
N THR A 348 9.03 -33.26 29.22
CA THR A 348 8.77 -32.58 30.50
C THR A 348 9.50 -31.23 30.62
N GLU A 349 10.64 -31.06 29.96
CA GLU A 349 11.43 -29.83 29.91
C GLU A 349 10.80 -28.83 28.92
N LEU A 350 10.43 -29.28 27.73
CA LEU A 350 9.66 -28.48 26.77
C LEU A 350 8.34 -27.98 27.38
N ALA A 351 7.62 -28.83 28.09
CA ALA A 351 6.40 -28.45 28.81
C ALA A 351 6.65 -27.42 29.93
N ARG A 352 7.86 -27.36 30.51
CA ARG A 352 8.28 -26.32 31.47
C ARG A 352 8.58 -24.97 30.80
N VAL A 353 9.18 -25.00 29.60
CA VAL A 353 9.49 -23.78 28.82
C VAL A 353 8.23 -23.18 28.19
N LEU A 354 7.28 -24.02 27.79
CA LEU A 354 6.02 -23.65 27.14
C LEU A 354 4.94 -23.06 28.07
N GLY A 355 5.06 -23.21 29.38
CA GLY A 355 4.05 -22.74 30.34
C GLY A 355 2.76 -23.60 30.39
N PRO A 356 1.91 -23.38 31.41
CA PRO A 356 0.68 -24.17 31.61
C PRO A 356 -0.31 -24.09 30.45
N GLU A 357 -0.41 -22.97 29.72
CA GLU A 357 -1.40 -22.79 28.64
C GLU A 357 -1.23 -23.78 27.47
N PHE A 358 0.01 -24.15 27.11
CA PHE A 358 0.29 -25.04 25.98
C PHE A 358 0.34 -26.54 26.34
N THR A 359 0.09 -26.90 27.61
CA THR A 359 0.09 -28.27 28.15
C THR A 359 -0.72 -29.26 27.30
N HIS A 360 -1.89 -28.84 26.82
CA HIS A 360 -2.80 -29.70 26.05
C HIS A 360 -2.26 -30.05 24.64
N THR A 361 -1.47 -29.14 24.05
CA THR A 361 -0.82 -29.33 22.74
C THR A 361 0.44 -30.19 22.89
N ALA A 362 1.24 -29.95 23.93
CA ALA A 362 2.40 -30.77 24.26
C ALA A 362 2.01 -32.24 24.52
N HIS A 363 0.92 -32.49 25.26
CA HIS A 363 0.39 -33.85 25.47
C HIS A 363 -0.11 -34.54 24.20
N ARG A 364 -0.53 -33.78 23.17
CA ARG A 364 -0.93 -34.33 21.88
C ARG A 364 0.29 -34.79 21.08
N ALA A 365 1.29 -33.93 20.92
CA ALA A 365 2.55 -34.30 20.28
C ALA A 365 3.24 -35.48 21.00
N ALA A 366 3.18 -35.53 22.33
CA ALA A 366 3.67 -36.67 23.11
C ALA A 366 2.94 -37.99 22.81
N ARG A 367 1.65 -37.94 22.43
CA ARG A 367 0.89 -39.12 21.99
C ARG A 367 1.27 -39.53 20.57
N ASP A 368 1.36 -38.58 19.65
CA ASP A 368 1.71 -38.84 18.24
C ASP A 368 3.17 -39.34 18.08
N ILE A 369 4.04 -39.14 19.08
CA ILE A 369 5.41 -39.67 19.15
C ILE A 369 5.48 -41.06 19.86
N ALA A 370 4.43 -41.49 20.55
CA ALA A 370 4.45 -42.66 21.44
C ALA A 370 4.06 -44.00 20.79
N ASP A 371 3.50 -44.01 19.59
CA ASP A 371 2.84 -45.20 18.99
C ASP A 371 3.79 -46.36 18.59
N ASP A 372 5.11 -46.14 18.66
CA ASP A 372 6.16 -47.13 18.36
C ASP A 372 6.83 -47.71 19.63
N SER A 373 6.07 -48.39 20.52
CA SER A 373 6.50 -49.52 21.41
C SER A 373 5.55 -49.75 22.61
N PRO A 374 5.38 -51.00 23.10
CA PRO A 374 4.39 -51.32 24.14
C PRO A 374 4.76 -50.82 25.56
N VAL A 375 3.76 -50.32 26.28
CA VAL A 375 3.89 -49.80 27.66
C VAL A 375 3.91 -50.93 28.68
N VAL A 376 5.07 -51.22 29.27
CA VAL A 376 5.21 -52.11 30.43
C VAL A 376 5.13 -51.32 31.73
N MET A 377 3.98 -51.35 32.41
CA MET A 377 3.85 -50.80 33.76
C MET A 377 4.59 -51.68 34.80
N ARG A 378 5.44 -51.08 35.65
CA ARG A 378 5.82 -51.66 36.95
C ARG A 378 6.25 -50.60 37.98
N ARG A 379 6.10 -50.92 39.28
CA ARG A 379 6.18 -49.99 40.41
C ARG A 379 7.58 -49.93 41.07
N ARG A 380 8.19 -48.73 41.09
CA ARG A 380 9.29 -48.29 42.00
C ARG A 380 10.54 -49.21 42.07
N PRO A 381 11.62 -48.86 42.81
CA PRO A 381 12.51 -47.78 42.40
C PRO A 381 13.99 -48.24 42.39
N ARG A 382 14.64 -48.29 41.22
CA ARG A 382 16.10 -48.43 41.14
C ARG A 382 16.65 -47.69 39.93
N VAL A 383 17.70 -46.90 40.15
CA VAL A 383 18.37 -46.13 39.11
C VAL A 383 19.05 -47.07 38.12
N ARG A 384 18.80 -46.87 36.83
CA ARG A 384 19.67 -47.27 35.73
C ARG A 384 19.79 -46.08 34.79
N PRO A 385 20.98 -45.75 34.27
CA PRO A 385 21.10 -44.75 33.22
C PRO A 385 20.35 -45.25 31.99
N ALA A 386 19.35 -44.49 31.53
CA ALA A 386 18.69 -44.78 30.26
C ALA A 386 19.70 -44.54 29.13
N ARG A 387 19.82 -45.51 28.22
CA ARG A 387 20.63 -45.34 27.00
C ARG A 387 20.08 -44.15 26.20
N ALA A 388 20.97 -43.40 25.55
CA ALA A 388 20.63 -42.20 24.78
C ALA A 388 19.46 -42.46 23.80
N CYS A 389 18.51 -41.51 23.74
CA CYS A 389 17.45 -41.56 22.75
C CYS A 389 18.04 -41.31 21.34
N PRO A 390 17.69 -42.12 20.32
CA PRO A 390 18.29 -41.99 19.00
C PRO A 390 17.78 -40.73 18.28
N ALA A 391 18.67 -40.10 17.50
CA ALA A 391 18.48 -38.81 16.83
C ALA A 391 17.21 -38.70 15.94
N ARG A 392 16.61 -39.83 15.53
CA ARG A 392 15.31 -39.87 14.83
C ARG A 392 14.17 -39.20 15.61
N ARG A 393 14.16 -39.25 16.96
CA ARG A 393 13.14 -38.57 17.77
C ARG A 393 13.35 -37.07 17.83
N HIS A 394 14.60 -36.62 17.88
CA HIS A 394 14.97 -35.20 17.94
C HIS A 394 14.55 -34.50 16.64
N ARG A 395 14.93 -35.02 15.46
CA ARG A 395 14.47 -34.49 14.15
C ARG A 395 12.96 -34.36 13.99
N ARG A 396 12.16 -35.35 14.46
CA ARG A 396 10.68 -35.26 14.42
C ARG A 396 10.14 -34.14 15.31
N LEU A 397 10.78 -33.88 16.45
CA LEU A 397 10.38 -32.83 17.38
C LEU A 397 10.81 -31.45 16.88
N SER A 398 12.02 -31.32 16.33
CA SER A 398 12.47 -30.10 15.63
C SER A 398 11.52 -29.73 14.50
N ALA A 399 11.19 -30.67 13.60
CA ALA A 399 10.26 -30.44 12.50
C ALA A 399 8.83 -30.05 12.96
N LEU A 400 8.36 -30.56 14.10
CA LEU A 400 7.11 -30.13 14.72
C LEU A 400 7.20 -28.70 15.27
N VAL A 401 8.29 -28.35 15.93
CA VAL A 401 8.53 -26.98 16.46
C VAL A 401 8.73 -25.97 15.32
N GLU A 402 9.34 -26.39 14.21
CA GLU A 402 9.52 -25.61 12.98
C GLU A 402 8.17 -25.37 12.30
N GLN A 403 7.38 -26.43 12.07
CA GLN A 403 6.01 -26.33 11.57
C GLN A 403 5.08 -25.49 12.48
N TRP A 404 5.29 -25.50 13.80
CA TRP A 404 4.56 -24.63 14.74
C TRP A 404 5.07 -23.19 14.70
N SER A 405 6.38 -22.97 14.49
CA SER A 405 6.95 -21.63 14.27
C SER A 405 6.36 -21.01 13.01
N ASP A 406 6.34 -21.75 11.90
CA ASP A 406 5.84 -21.27 10.62
C ASP A 406 4.35 -20.95 10.69
N ALA A 407 3.56 -21.79 11.37
CA ALA A 407 2.14 -21.55 11.63
C ALA A 407 1.87 -20.36 12.58
N LEU A 408 2.86 -19.89 13.34
CA LEU A 408 2.80 -18.68 14.17
C LEU A 408 3.31 -17.43 13.45
N THR A 409 4.06 -17.57 12.36
CA THR A 409 4.61 -16.44 11.57
C THR A 409 3.97 -16.27 10.19
N ALA A 410 3.06 -17.15 9.76
CA ALA A 410 2.37 -17.06 8.48
C ALA A 410 1.32 -15.92 8.48
N PRO A 411 1.39 -14.93 7.56
CA PRO A 411 0.35 -13.93 7.41
C PRO A 411 -0.89 -14.53 6.72
N GLU A 412 -2.05 -14.49 7.37
CA GLU A 412 -3.33 -14.84 6.75
C GLU A 412 -3.88 -13.69 5.90
N SER A 413 -4.32 -13.97 4.67
CA SER A 413 -5.07 -13.04 3.81
C SER A 413 -6.11 -13.76 2.94
N PRO A 414 -7.28 -13.14 2.65
CA PRO A 414 -8.26 -13.68 1.72
C PRO A 414 -7.78 -13.61 0.27
N GLY A 415 -7.97 -14.69 -0.48
CA GLY A 415 -7.57 -14.82 -1.89
C GLY A 415 -8.69 -14.45 -2.87
N VAL A 416 -8.36 -13.63 -3.87
CA VAL A 416 -9.28 -13.28 -4.95
C VAL A 416 -9.26 -14.36 -6.05
N VAL A 417 -10.44 -14.90 -6.37
CA VAL A 417 -10.65 -16.05 -7.30
C VAL A 417 -11.82 -15.78 -8.25
N THR A 418 -11.85 -16.40 -9.43
CA THR A 418 -12.95 -16.24 -10.39
C THR A 418 -14.14 -17.16 -10.12
N THR A 419 -15.31 -16.84 -10.67
CA THR A 419 -16.52 -17.68 -10.62
C THR A 419 -16.27 -19.11 -11.11
N GLU A 420 -15.55 -19.27 -12.22
CA GLU A 420 -15.24 -20.58 -12.79
C GLU A 420 -14.27 -21.39 -11.91
N GLN A 421 -13.30 -20.72 -11.27
CA GLN A 421 -12.39 -21.34 -10.30
C GLN A 421 -13.13 -21.76 -9.03
N ILE A 422 -14.12 -20.97 -8.57
CA ILE A 422 -15.01 -21.35 -7.48
C ILE A 422 -15.81 -22.61 -7.86
N ARG A 423 -16.37 -22.69 -9.08
CA ARG A 423 -17.05 -23.90 -9.56
C ARG A 423 -16.13 -25.12 -9.53
N ALA A 424 -14.92 -25.01 -10.08
CA ALA A 424 -13.96 -26.10 -10.14
C ALA A 424 -13.51 -26.60 -8.75
N THR A 425 -13.39 -25.69 -7.78
CA THR A 425 -12.77 -25.97 -6.46
C THR A 425 -13.74 -25.80 -5.27
N LEU A 426 -15.05 -25.81 -5.55
CA LEU A 426 -16.17 -25.56 -4.63
C LEU A 426 -16.15 -26.42 -3.37
N ARG A 427 -15.70 -27.67 -3.49
CA ARG A 427 -15.64 -28.67 -2.42
C ARG A 427 -14.23 -29.24 -2.31
N THR A 428 -13.77 -29.49 -1.09
CA THR A 428 -12.41 -29.98 -0.84
C THR A 428 -12.27 -31.47 -1.13
N ASN A 429 -11.14 -31.86 -1.74
CA ASN A 429 -10.82 -33.23 -2.18
C ASN A 429 -10.65 -34.28 -1.05
N THR A 430 -10.91 -33.92 0.20
CA THR A 430 -11.12 -34.86 1.31
C THR A 430 -12.39 -35.69 1.12
N ALA A 431 -12.42 -36.93 1.61
CA ALA A 431 -13.58 -37.85 1.52
C ALA A 431 -14.94 -37.19 1.87
N ASP A 432 -14.98 -36.31 2.86
CA ASP A 432 -16.19 -35.61 3.31
C ASP A 432 -16.79 -34.60 2.28
N ARG A 433 -16.12 -34.30 1.16
CA ARG A 433 -16.54 -33.35 0.08
C ARG A 433 -17.19 -32.03 0.60
N ARG A 434 -16.62 -31.44 1.65
CA ARG A 434 -17.14 -30.24 2.34
C ARG A 434 -16.84 -28.96 1.54
N LEU A 435 -17.67 -27.94 1.72
CA LEU A 435 -17.51 -26.63 1.05
C LEU A 435 -16.15 -25.98 1.36
N ASN A 436 -15.55 -25.38 0.33
CA ASN A 436 -14.23 -24.78 0.36
C ASN A 436 -14.27 -23.25 0.51
N HIS A 437 -15.02 -22.56 -0.35
CA HIS A 437 -14.99 -21.09 -0.46
C HIS A 437 -15.99 -20.40 0.48
N ALA A 438 -15.61 -19.22 0.97
CA ALA A 438 -16.54 -18.28 1.61
C ALA A 438 -16.12 -16.82 1.36
N VAL A 439 -17.09 -15.96 1.03
CA VAL A 439 -16.90 -14.50 0.91
C VAL A 439 -17.20 -13.85 2.25
N GLU A 440 -16.46 -12.80 2.60
CA GLU A 440 -16.68 -12.01 3.81
C GLU A 440 -17.96 -11.17 3.72
N ASN A 441 -18.65 -10.96 4.84
CA ASN A 441 -19.85 -10.11 4.87
C ASN A 441 -19.46 -8.62 4.74
N ALA A 442 -20.35 -7.83 4.13
CA ALA A 442 -20.27 -6.37 4.23
C ALA A 442 -20.38 -5.90 5.69
N ALA A 443 -19.74 -4.78 6.02
CA ALA A 443 -19.99 -4.08 7.27
C ALA A 443 -21.42 -3.50 7.32
N ALA A 444 -21.91 -3.16 8.52
CA ALA A 444 -23.18 -2.46 8.67
C ALA A 444 -23.12 -1.09 7.95
N LEU A 445 -24.14 -0.77 7.15
CA LEU A 445 -24.14 0.47 6.35
C LEU A 445 -24.07 1.71 7.24
N ARG A 446 -23.15 2.62 6.94
CA ARG A 446 -22.88 3.85 7.69
C ARG A 446 -23.55 5.05 7.01
N LEU A 447 -24.87 5.08 7.14
CA LEU A 447 -25.73 6.13 6.58
C LEU A 447 -26.02 7.24 7.60
N PRO A 448 -26.26 8.49 7.17
CA PRO A 448 -26.58 9.60 8.05
C PRO A 448 -27.91 9.39 8.79
N GLU A 449 -28.09 10.09 9.91
CA GLU A 449 -29.36 10.11 10.63
C GLU A 449 -30.43 10.86 9.83
N ARG A 450 -31.67 10.36 9.88
CA ARG A 450 -32.82 10.95 9.18
C ARG A 450 -33.91 11.34 10.17
N ASP A 451 -34.61 12.42 9.88
CA ASP A 451 -35.90 12.71 10.52
C ASP A 451 -36.95 11.72 9.98
N LEU A 452 -37.78 11.18 10.87
CA LEU A 452 -38.63 10.02 10.60
C LEU A 452 -39.99 10.19 11.32
N PRO A 453 -41.14 10.08 10.61
CA PRO A 453 -42.45 10.47 11.14
C PRO A 453 -42.95 9.60 12.31
N LEU A 454 -42.36 8.42 12.49
CA LEU A 454 -42.55 7.55 13.65
C LEU A 454 -41.17 7.08 14.15
N ALA A 455 -40.98 7.08 15.48
CA ALA A 455 -39.77 6.53 16.09
C ALA A 455 -39.52 5.07 15.63
N PRO A 456 -38.32 4.71 15.15
CA PRO A 456 -38.10 3.43 14.46
C PRO A 456 -38.52 2.19 15.26
N TYR A 457 -38.24 2.16 16.56
CA TYR A 457 -38.68 1.08 17.45
C TYR A 457 -40.21 0.91 17.50
N THR A 458 -40.95 2.02 17.52
CA THR A 458 -42.43 2.03 17.55
C THR A 458 -43.00 1.48 16.24
N LEU A 459 -42.43 1.87 15.10
CA LEU A 459 -42.80 1.31 13.80
C LEU A 459 -42.54 -0.20 13.73
N GLY A 460 -41.40 -0.65 14.28
CA GLY A 460 -41.05 -2.08 14.33
C GLY A 460 -42.02 -2.91 15.16
N VAL A 461 -42.39 -2.42 16.36
CA VAL A 461 -43.40 -3.09 17.21
C VAL A 461 -44.77 -3.16 16.51
N TRP A 462 -45.17 -2.10 15.79
CA TRP A 462 -46.42 -2.08 15.02
C TRP A 462 -46.40 -3.07 13.83
N LEU A 463 -45.33 -3.08 13.04
CA LEU A 463 -45.18 -4.02 11.91
C LEU A 463 -45.16 -5.48 12.36
N GLY A 464 -44.50 -5.77 13.49
CA GLY A 464 -44.51 -7.09 14.15
C GLY A 464 -45.83 -7.43 14.86
N GLY A 465 -46.79 -6.51 14.94
CA GLY A 465 -48.11 -6.78 15.50
C GLY A 465 -48.94 -7.67 14.58
N GLY A 466 -49.18 -8.92 14.96
CA GLY A 466 -49.83 -9.96 14.14
C GLY A 466 -51.33 -9.77 13.82
N HIS A 467 -51.89 -8.56 13.87
CA HIS A 467 -53.32 -8.30 13.66
C HIS A 467 -53.58 -7.27 12.56
N THR A 468 -54.19 -7.71 11.46
CA THR A 468 -54.50 -6.91 10.26
C THR A 468 -55.81 -6.11 10.35
N ALA A 469 -56.48 -6.10 11.51
CA ALA A 469 -57.86 -5.60 11.64
C ALA A 469 -58.00 -4.24 12.36
N GLU A 470 -57.16 -3.94 13.36
CA GLU A 470 -57.46 -2.86 14.34
C GLU A 470 -56.40 -1.75 14.40
N GLY A 471 -55.20 -1.96 13.85
CA GLY A 471 -54.05 -1.06 14.00
C GLY A 471 -54.00 0.16 13.07
N ARG A 472 -55.11 0.87 12.84
CA ARG A 472 -55.14 2.05 11.92
C ARG A 472 -54.51 3.31 12.54
N ILE A 473 -53.33 3.69 12.05
CA ILE A 473 -52.82 5.06 12.16
C ILE A 473 -53.52 5.93 11.09
N PRO A 474 -53.87 7.20 11.35
CA PRO A 474 -54.38 8.10 10.30
C PRO A 474 -53.37 8.29 9.16
N ARG A 475 -53.86 8.49 7.92
CA ARG A 475 -53.04 8.69 6.70
C ARG A 475 -51.97 9.79 6.79
N ALA A 476 -52.06 10.68 7.78
CA ALA A 476 -51.10 11.74 8.06
C ALA A 476 -49.65 11.25 8.34
N ALA A 477 -49.44 9.96 8.67
CA ALA A 477 -48.12 9.42 8.97
C ALA A 477 -47.30 8.93 7.74
N GLY A 478 -47.88 8.93 6.53
CA GLY A 478 -47.18 8.53 5.30
C GLY A 478 -46.83 7.04 5.16
N VAL A 479 -47.26 6.19 6.11
CA VAL A 479 -47.10 4.73 6.04
C VAL A 479 -48.18 4.13 5.13
N PRO A 480 -47.85 3.21 4.20
CA PRO A 480 -48.85 2.54 3.35
C PRO A 480 -49.88 1.71 4.15
N ASP A 481 -51.04 1.44 3.55
CA ASP A 481 -52.04 0.49 4.07
C ASP A 481 -51.52 -0.98 4.06
N ASP A 482 -50.37 -1.23 3.41
CA ASP A 482 -49.69 -2.52 3.30
C ASP A 482 -48.58 -2.70 4.36
N LYS A 483 -48.34 -3.93 4.84
CA LYS A 483 -47.24 -4.23 5.77
C LYS A 483 -45.88 -4.17 5.06
N ARG A 484 -45.30 -2.97 4.99
CA ARG A 484 -43.99 -2.62 4.42
C ARG A 484 -43.17 -1.71 5.34
N ILE A 485 -41.84 -1.80 5.26
CA ILE A 485 -40.92 -0.81 5.83
C ILE A 485 -40.64 0.26 4.76
N PRO A 486 -40.90 1.56 5.00
CA PRO A 486 -40.56 2.60 4.03
C PRO A 486 -39.05 2.73 3.83
N THR A 487 -38.59 2.95 2.59
CA THR A 487 -37.16 3.04 2.23
C THR A 487 -36.39 4.10 3.05
N ALA A 488 -37.08 5.14 3.53
CA ALA A 488 -36.52 6.14 4.45
C ALA A 488 -35.92 5.50 5.73
N TYR A 489 -36.55 4.44 6.24
CA TYR A 489 -36.06 3.66 7.39
C TYR A 489 -34.98 2.64 6.99
N LEU A 490 -35.11 2.00 5.81
CA LEU A 490 -34.08 1.08 5.28
C LEU A 490 -32.77 1.81 4.90
N ARG A 491 -32.81 3.14 4.77
CA ARG A 491 -31.64 4.02 4.54
C ARG A 491 -31.42 5.04 5.67
N ALA A 492 -31.93 4.74 6.86
CA ALA A 492 -31.66 5.50 8.10
C ALA A 492 -30.31 5.10 8.71
N SER A 493 -29.86 5.82 9.75
CA SER A 493 -28.59 5.51 10.44
C SER A 493 -28.58 4.10 11.06
N GLU A 494 -27.39 3.58 11.33
CA GLU A 494 -27.23 2.24 11.94
C GLU A 494 -28.02 2.14 13.27
N ALA A 495 -27.98 3.19 14.11
CA ALA A 495 -28.74 3.26 15.36
C ALA A 495 -30.26 3.22 15.12
N GLN A 496 -30.77 3.98 14.14
CA GLN A 496 -32.19 4.00 13.80
C GLN A 496 -32.67 2.65 13.23
N ARG A 497 -31.86 1.99 12.39
CA ARG A 497 -32.18 0.65 11.86
C ARG A 497 -32.08 -0.45 12.90
N ARG A 498 -31.10 -0.39 13.82
CA ARG A 498 -31.04 -1.28 15.00
C ARG A 498 -32.28 -1.11 15.89
N ALA A 499 -32.74 0.11 16.11
CA ALA A 499 -33.96 0.38 16.89
C ALA A 499 -35.22 -0.19 16.21
N LEU A 500 -35.34 -0.08 14.88
CA LEU A 500 -36.42 -0.71 14.09
C LEU A 500 -36.41 -2.23 14.22
N LEU A 501 -35.24 -2.85 14.02
CA LEU A 501 -35.06 -4.29 14.14
C LEU A 501 -35.42 -4.78 15.56
N ALA A 502 -34.98 -4.07 16.59
CA ALA A 502 -35.34 -4.40 17.98
C ALA A 502 -36.85 -4.35 18.22
N GLY A 503 -37.58 -3.40 17.61
CA GLY A 503 -39.03 -3.32 17.70
C GLY A 503 -39.74 -4.54 17.07
N LEU A 504 -39.33 -4.91 15.85
CA LEU A 504 -39.83 -6.11 15.15
C LEU A 504 -39.57 -7.39 15.96
N LEU A 505 -38.36 -7.51 16.50
CA LEU A 505 -37.93 -8.67 17.27
C LEU A 505 -38.59 -8.74 18.65
N ASP A 506 -38.88 -7.61 19.29
CA ASP A 506 -39.55 -7.59 20.59
C ASP A 506 -41.05 -7.85 20.50
N ALA A 507 -41.69 -7.53 19.37
CA ALA A 507 -42.99 -8.05 19.00
C ALA A 507 -42.92 -9.57 18.72
N ASP A 508 -42.56 -9.97 17.50
CA ASP A 508 -42.76 -11.35 16.99
C ASP A 508 -41.47 -12.19 16.92
N GLY A 509 -40.30 -11.58 17.13
CA GLY A 509 -39.02 -12.28 17.11
C GLY A 509 -38.83 -13.25 18.28
N THR A 510 -38.21 -14.40 18.00
CA THR A 510 -37.91 -15.46 18.96
C THR A 510 -36.42 -15.82 18.95
N VAL A 511 -35.96 -16.51 20.00
CA VAL A 511 -34.60 -17.05 20.08
C VAL A 511 -34.71 -18.57 20.01
N THR A 512 -34.09 -19.17 19.00
CA THR A 512 -34.05 -20.62 18.81
C THR A 512 -33.29 -21.33 19.94
N VAL A 513 -33.36 -22.67 19.99
CA VAL A 513 -32.56 -23.47 20.95
C VAL A 513 -31.05 -23.40 20.62
N SER A 514 -30.70 -23.12 19.37
CA SER A 514 -29.30 -22.94 18.91
C SER A 514 -28.66 -21.63 19.39
N GLY A 515 -29.47 -20.63 19.75
CA GLY A 515 -29.04 -19.27 20.07
C GLY A 515 -29.23 -18.26 18.92
N ASP A 516 -29.60 -18.73 17.73
CA ASP A 516 -29.93 -17.89 16.58
C ASP A 516 -31.30 -17.19 16.76
N VAL A 517 -31.47 -16.04 16.13
CA VAL A 517 -32.68 -15.21 16.16
C VAL A 517 -33.57 -15.55 14.97
N GLN A 518 -34.84 -15.79 15.22
CA GLN A 518 -35.85 -16.11 14.20
C GLN A 518 -37.02 -15.12 14.27
N LEU A 519 -37.38 -14.52 13.14
CA LEU A 519 -38.63 -13.77 12.96
C LEU A 519 -39.48 -14.50 11.90
N THR A 520 -40.76 -14.72 12.19
CA THR A 520 -41.70 -15.34 11.24
C THR A 520 -42.72 -14.29 10.79
N THR A 521 -43.02 -14.22 9.50
CA THR A 521 -44.05 -13.32 8.95
C THR A 521 -44.86 -14.01 7.85
N THR A 522 -46.14 -13.69 7.73
CA THR A 522 -47.02 -14.13 6.62
C THR A 522 -47.12 -13.12 5.48
N SER A 523 -46.52 -11.93 5.61
CA SER A 523 -46.38 -10.97 4.52
C SER A 523 -45.06 -11.22 3.77
N PRO A 524 -45.08 -11.54 2.46
CA PRO A 524 -43.85 -11.67 1.67
C PRO A 524 -43.11 -10.33 1.56
N HIS A 525 -43.85 -9.24 1.43
CA HIS A 525 -43.29 -7.89 1.35
C HIS A 525 -42.54 -7.50 2.63
N LEU A 526 -43.12 -7.80 3.81
CA LEU A 526 -42.42 -7.58 5.08
C LEU A 526 -41.21 -8.52 5.23
N ALA A 527 -41.23 -9.71 4.63
CA ALA A 527 -40.07 -10.60 4.63
C ALA A 527 -38.92 -10.04 3.79
N GLU A 528 -39.18 -9.50 2.60
CA GLU A 528 -38.17 -8.83 1.77
C GLU A 528 -37.58 -7.61 2.49
N ASP A 529 -38.44 -6.73 3.02
CA ASP A 529 -38.00 -5.51 3.72
C ASP A 529 -37.17 -5.82 4.98
N VAL A 530 -37.55 -6.84 5.76
CA VAL A 530 -36.82 -7.23 6.97
C VAL A 530 -35.52 -7.98 6.63
N TYR A 531 -35.49 -8.76 5.55
CA TYR A 531 -34.25 -9.35 5.03
C TYR A 531 -33.23 -8.25 4.70
N GLU A 532 -33.66 -7.21 3.99
CA GLU A 532 -32.81 -6.05 3.69
C GLU A 532 -32.37 -5.29 4.95
N LEU A 533 -33.26 -5.10 5.92
CA LEU A 533 -32.91 -4.49 7.21
C LEU A 533 -31.84 -5.28 7.97
N ILE A 534 -31.90 -6.61 7.93
CA ILE A 534 -30.93 -7.49 8.60
C ILE A 534 -29.59 -7.51 7.85
N VAL A 535 -29.62 -7.66 6.51
CA VAL A 535 -28.40 -7.66 5.67
C VAL A 535 -27.67 -6.33 5.72
N SER A 536 -28.39 -5.20 5.66
CA SER A 536 -27.80 -3.86 5.74
C SER A 536 -27.20 -3.50 7.10
N LEU A 537 -27.39 -4.34 8.12
CA LEU A 537 -26.72 -4.27 9.42
C LEU A 537 -25.52 -5.25 9.52
N GLY A 538 -25.08 -5.83 8.41
CA GLY A 538 -23.92 -6.73 8.32
C GLY A 538 -24.20 -8.18 8.74
N TYR A 539 -25.44 -8.51 9.14
CA TYR A 539 -25.81 -9.86 9.52
C TYR A 539 -26.13 -10.71 8.28
N ARG A 540 -25.69 -11.97 8.30
CA ARG A 540 -26.16 -12.99 7.36
C ARG A 540 -27.54 -13.51 7.80
N CYS A 541 -28.54 -13.32 6.96
CA CYS A 541 -29.90 -13.83 7.16
C CYS A 541 -30.25 -14.89 6.12
N SER A 542 -30.86 -16.01 6.51
CA SER A 542 -31.51 -16.96 5.60
C SER A 542 -33.03 -16.92 5.75
N VAL A 543 -33.76 -17.07 4.64
CA VAL A 543 -35.22 -17.07 4.61
C VAL A 543 -35.72 -18.45 4.22
N ALA A 544 -36.51 -19.10 5.08
CA ALA A 544 -37.18 -20.36 4.78
C ALA A 544 -38.69 -20.13 4.60
N ARG A 545 -39.27 -20.63 3.51
CA ARG A 545 -40.72 -20.57 3.25
C ARG A 545 -41.37 -21.86 3.74
N ARG A 546 -42.43 -21.75 4.55
CA ARG A 546 -43.26 -22.87 5.01
C ARG A 546 -44.72 -22.64 4.64
N THR A 547 -45.43 -23.71 4.31
CA THR A 547 -46.90 -23.67 4.16
C THR A 547 -47.56 -23.67 5.54
N VAL A 548 -48.63 -22.88 5.71
CA VAL A 548 -49.44 -22.78 6.94
C VAL A 548 -50.93 -22.75 6.58
N GLU A 549 -51.81 -23.01 7.56
CA GLU A 549 -53.26 -22.87 7.41
C GLU A 549 -53.67 -21.38 7.40
N GLY A 550 -53.44 -20.72 6.26
CA GLY A 550 -53.82 -19.34 6.01
C GLY A 550 -55.31 -19.17 5.68
N ARG A 551 -55.84 -17.98 5.91
CA ARG A 551 -57.22 -17.59 5.53
C ARG A 551 -57.37 -17.28 4.03
N THR A 552 -56.26 -17.14 3.32
CA THR A 552 -56.16 -16.80 1.89
C THR A 552 -54.87 -17.42 1.32
N ALA A 553 -54.82 -17.69 0.01
CA ALA A 553 -53.64 -18.30 -0.62
C ALA A 553 -52.31 -17.54 -0.37
N GLY A 554 -52.36 -16.21 -0.22
CA GLY A 554 -51.21 -15.41 0.20
C GLY A 554 -50.78 -15.70 1.64
N SER A 555 -51.74 -15.70 2.58
CA SER A 555 -51.48 -15.99 4.00
C SER A 555 -51.24 -17.47 4.31
N SER A 556 -51.44 -18.39 3.35
CA SER A 556 -51.07 -19.81 3.46
C SER A 556 -49.55 -20.06 3.41
N ASN A 557 -48.74 -19.00 3.39
CA ASN A 557 -47.28 -19.06 3.39
C ASN A 557 -46.76 -18.21 4.56
N ALA A 558 -45.81 -18.77 5.31
CA ALA A 558 -45.03 -18.03 6.29
C ALA A 558 -43.54 -18.09 5.92
N PHE A 559 -42.84 -17.00 6.20
CA PHE A 559 -41.44 -16.77 5.91
C PHE A 559 -40.68 -16.68 7.24
N ASP A 560 -39.84 -17.69 7.50
CA ASP A 560 -38.96 -17.78 8.66
C ASP A 560 -37.61 -17.14 8.33
N LEU A 561 -37.40 -15.89 8.77
CA LEU A 561 -36.12 -15.20 8.67
C LEU A 561 -35.24 -15.57 9.87
N ASN A 562 -34.08 -16.17 9.61
CA ASN A 562 -33.16 -16.68 10.62
C ASN A 562 -31.79 -15.98 10.48
N PHE A 563 -31.23 -15.49 11.58
CA PHE A 563 -29.89 -14.87 11.58
C PHE A 563 -29.17 -14.98 12.93
N THR A 564 -27.85 -14.91 12.91
CA THR A 564 -27.00 -14.98 14.11
C THR A 564 -26.44 -13.59 14.44
N ALA A 565 -26.87 -12.99 15.55
CA ALA A 565 -26.35 -11.69 16.02
C ALA A 565 -25.38 -11.86 17.21
N ARG A 566 -24.30 -11.07 17.24
CA ARG A 566 -23.25 -11.10 18.28
C ARG A 566 -23.45 -10.07 19.41
N ASP A 567 -24.42 -9.19 19.23
CA ASP A 567 -24.69 -7.95 19.93
C ASP A 567 -26.16 -7.87 20.41
N GLU A 568 -26.55 -6.81 21.13
CA GLU A 568 -27.90 -6.72 21.72
C GLU A 568 -28.95 -6.25 20.71
N VAL A 569 -29.67 -7.19 20.12
CA VAL A 569 -30.76 -6.92 19.15
C VAL A 569 -32.18 -6.92 19.76
N PHE A 570 -32.34 -7.24 21.05
CA PHE A 570 -33.62 -7.19 21.75
C PHE A 570 -33.58 -6.12 22.85
N ARG A 571 -34.64 -5.33 23.00
CA ARG A 571 -34.82 -4.35 24.07
C ARG A 571 -35.60 -4.93 25.26
N LEU A 572 -36.51 -5.88 25.03
CA LEU A 572 -37.22 -6.55 26.13
C LEU A 572 -36.27 -7.41 26.97
N PRO A 573 -36.17 -7.19 28.31
CA PRO A 573 -35.25 -7.92 29.17
C PRO A 573 -35.36 -9.45 29.04
N ARG A 574 -36.59 -9.99 28.97
CA ARG A 574 -36.84 -11.43 28.81
C ARG A 574 -36.25 -12.03 27.53
N LYS A 575 -36.34 -11.33 26.39
CA LYS A 575 -35.84 -11.80 25.10
C LYS A 575 -34.33 -11.60 25.01
N ARG A 576 -33.84 -10.45 25.48
CA ARG A 576 -32.40 -10.15 25.61
C ARG A 576 -31.66 -11.17 26.49
N GLU A 577 -32.21 -11.51 27.65
CA GLU A 577 -31.59 -12.49 28.55
C GLU A 577 -31.63 -13.91 27.96
N ALA A 578 -32.75 -14.32 27.35
CA ALA A 578 -32.83 -15.59 26.64
C ALA A 578 -31.80 -15.68 25.49
N HIS A 579 -31.58 -14.59 24.75
CA HIS A 579 -30.53 -14.50 23.73
C HIS A 579 -29.13 -14.58 24.35
N ARG A 580 -28.84 -13.80 25.40
CA ARG A 580 -27.57 -13.80 26.14
C ARG A 580 -27.20 -15.19 26.69
N LEU A 581 -28.18 -15.93 27.21
CA LEU A 581 -27.97 -17.27 27.79
C LEU A 581 -27.86 -18.38 26.74
N ARG A 582 -28.46 -18.22 25.55
CA ARG A 582 -28.40 -19.23 24.48
C ARG A 582 -27.29 -18.98 23.46
N ARG A 583 -26.76 -17.76 23.37
CA ARG A 583 -25.59 -17.41 22.56
C ARG A 583 -24.37 -18.18 23.05
N ARG A 584 -23.90 -19.14 22.24
CA ARG A 584 -22.68 -19.93 22.53
C ARG A 584 -21.44 -19.03 22.56
N SER A 585 -20.56 -19.28 23.52
CA SER A 585 -19.27 -18.61 23.62
C SER A 585 -18.21 -19.17 22.65
N GLU A 586 -17.22 -18.32 22.35
CA GLU A 586 -15.89 -18.59 21.77
C GLU A 586 -15.73 -19.27 20.38
N SER A 587 -16.65 -20.11 19.90
CA SER A 587 -16.35 -21.04 18.79
C SER A 587 -16.83 -20.62 17.38
N ASN A 588 -17.49 -19.47 17.21
CA ASN A 588 -18.26 -19.15 15.99
C ASN A 588 -17.52 -18.26 14.96
N SER A 589 -16.42 -18.77 14.39
CA SER A 589 -15.69 -18.18 13.25
C SER A 589 -16.42 -18.28 11.89
N ARG A 590 -17.77 -18.34 11.91
CA ARG A 590 -18.64 -18.63 10.74
C ARG A 590 -19.73 -17.59 10.50
N THR A 591 -19.84 -16.59 11.36
CA THR A 591 -20.88 -15.55 11.25
C THR A 591 -20.50 -14.48 10.22
N ASP A 592 -19.20 -14.17 10.13
CA ASP A 592 -18.65 -13.05 9.36
C ASP A 592 -18.46 -13.36 7.87
N SER A 593 -18.91 -14.54 7.41
CA SER A 593 -18.76 -14.96 6.01
C SER A 593 -19.89 -15.87 5.51
N ARG A 594 -20.16 -15.76 4.21
CA ARG A 594 -21.06 -16.59 3.41
C ARG A 594 -20.26 -17.63 2.66
N PHE A 595 -20.47 -18.90 2.98
CA PHE A 595 -19.94 -20.00 2.17
C PHE A 595 -20.64 -20.03 0.81
N ILE A 596 -19.92 -20.38 -0.25
CA ILE A 596 -20.50 -20.69 -1.56
C ILE A 596 -20.89 -22.17 -1.57
N VAL A 597 -22.11 -22.47 -2.01
CA VAL A 597 -22.75 -23.80 -1.89
C VAL A 597 -22.80 -24.52 -3.24
N ASP A 598 -23.11 -23.77 -4.30
CA ASP A 598 -23.16 -24.24 -5.68
C ASP A 598 -22.72 -23.15 -6.67
N VAL A 599 -22.29 -23.55 -7.86
CA VAL A 599 -22.02 -22.66 -9.00
C VAL A 599 -22.46 -23.34 -10.29
N ARG A 600 -23.65 -22.97 -10.79
CA ARG A 600 -24.32 -23.63 -11.92
C ARG A 600 -24.11 -22.81 -13.21
N PRO A 601 -23.80 -23.43 -14.36
CA PRO A 601 -23.79 -22.71 -15.63
C PRO A 601 -25.21 -22.30 -16.01
N VAL A 602 -25.37 -21.10 -16.56
CA VAL A 602 -26.65 -20.59 -17.10
C VAL A 602 -26.46 -20.18 -18.55
N PRO A 603 -27.55 -20.05 -19.34
CA PRO A 603 -27.49 -19.38 -20.65
C PRO A 603 -26.82 -18.01 -20.51
N SER A 604 -26.16 -17.54 -21.57
CA SER A 604 -25.50 -16.23 -21.51
C SER A 604 -26.53 -15.12 -21.29
N VAL A 605 -26.23 -14.24 -20.34
CA VAL A 605 -27.01 -13.04 -20.06
C VAL A 605 -26.16 -11.80 -20.35
N PRO A 606 -26.77 -10.64 -20.64
CA PRO A 606 -26.01 -9.40 -20.80
C PRO A 606 -25.36 -9.00 -19.47
N VAL A 607 -24.04 -8.73 -19.49
CA VAL A 607 -23.22 -8.44 -18.30
C VAL A 607 -22.42 -7.14 -18.43
N ARG A 608 -22.34 -6.33 -17.36
CA ARG A 608 -21.73 -4.99 -17.33
C ARG A 608 -20.74 -4.86 -16.15
N CYS A 609 -19.84 -3.88 -16.22
CA CYS A 609 -18.92 -3.50 -15.14
C CYS A 609 -19.37 -2.17 -14.51
N VAL A 610 -19.01 -1.96 -13.24
CA VAL A 610 -18.79 -0.63 -12.66
C VAL A 610 -17.44 -0.55 -11.93
N THR A 611 -16.99 0.67 -11.64
CA THR A 611 -15.83 1.00 -10.77
C THR A 611 -16.21 2.18 -9.88
N VAL A 612 -15.64 2.24 -8.68
CA VAL A 612 -16.01 3.17 -7.61
C VAL A 612 -14.78 3.84 -6.99
N ASP A 613 -14.98 4.95 -6.28
CA ASP A 613 -13.91 5.84 -5.75
C ASP A 613 -13.26 5.42 -4.42
N ASN A 614 -13.72 4.36 -3.75
CA ASN A 614 -13.13 3.90 -2.48
C ASN A 614 -11.76 3.21 -2.65
N SER A 615 -10.95 3.24 -1.58
CA SER A 615 -9.57 2.71 -1.54
C SER A 615 -9.44 1.24 -1.94
N ASP A 616 -10.44 0.43 -1.60
CA ASP A 616 -10.42 -1.01 -1.84
C ASP A 616 -10.91 -1.36 -3.26
N HIS A 617 -11.46 -0.37 -3.98
CA HIS A 617 -12.19 -0.51 -5.25
C HIS A 617 -13.30 -1.59 -5.22
N LEU A 618 -13.87 -1.82 -4.03
CA LEU A 618 -14.91 -2.79 -3.70
C LEU A 618 -16.28 -2.09 -3.55
N TYR A 619 -17.22 -2.41 -4.44
CA TYR A 619 -18.65 -2.04 -4.29
C TYR A 619 -19.49 -3.29 -3.95
N LEU A 620 -20.63 -3.07 -3.29
CA LEU A 620 -21.59 -4.11 -2.94
C LEU A 620 -22.49 -4.47 -4.13
N ALA A 621 -22.67 -5.76 -4.39
CA ALA A 621 -23.56 -6.29 -5.42
C ALA A 621 -24.58 -7.31 -4.89
N GLY A 622 -25.75 -7.36 -5.53
CA GLY A 622 -26.87 -8.25 -5.20
C GLY A 622 -27.63 -7.84 -3.94
N ARG A 623 -28.84 -8.40 -3.74
CA ARG A 623 -29.65 -8.15 -2.53
C ARG A 623 -28.95 -8.57 -1.22
N ALA A 624 -27.96 -9.46 -1.31
CA ALA A 624 -27.14 -9.90 -0.19
C ALA A 624 -25.92 -8.99 0.09
N MET A 625 -25.60 -8.03 -0.78
CA MET A 625 -24.50 -7.06 -0.63
C MET A 625 -23.10 -7.73 -0.52
N ILE A 626 -22.44 -7.96 -1.67
CA ILE A 626 -21.20 -8.76 -1.79
C ILE A 626 -20.07 -8.03 -2.62
N PRO A 627 -18.76 -8.08 -2.27
CA PRO A 627 -17.69 -7.20 -2.85
C PRO A 627 -16.77 -7.81 -3.96
N THR A 628 -16.17 -6.96 -4.86
CA THR A 628 -15.46 -7.38 -6.13
C THR A 628 -14.23 -6.50 -6.58
N HIS A 629 -13.15 -7.05 -7.18
CA HIS A 629 -11.79 -6.40 -7.34
C HIS A 629 -11.19 -6.30 -8.79
N ASN A 630 -10.12 -5.50 -9.04
CA ASN A 630 -9.57 -5.10 -10.39
C ASN A 630 -8.06 -5.43 -10.65
N SER A 631 -7.53 -5.10 -11.86
CA SER A 631 -6.17 -5.42 -12.39
C SER A 631 -5.87 -4.74 -13.75
N THR A 632 -4.66 -4.70 -14.39
CA THR A 632 -3.20 -4.56 -14.05
C THR A 632 -2.38 -4.56 -15.38
N ALA A 633 -1.19 -3.92 -15.51
CA ALA A 633 -0.31 -4.07 -16.71
C ALA A 633 1.22 -3.84 -16.54
N SER A 634 1.65 -2.78 -15.86
CA SER A 634 3.01 -2.20 -15.94
C SER A 634 4.16 -3.03 -15.33
N MET A 635 3.85 -4.25 -14.89
CA MET A 635 4.71 -5.11 -14.08
C MET A 635 5.69 -5.92 -14.94
N ASP A 636 5.34 -6.24 -16.19
CA ASP A 636 6.19 -7.02 -17.10
C ASP A 636 7.48 -6.27 -17.48
N PHE A 637 7.45 -4.93 -17.57
CA PHE A 637 8.65 -4.15 -17.87
C PHE A 637 9.71 -4.28 -16.76
N ALA A 638 9.31 -4.10 -15.49
CA ALA A 638 10.20 -4.29 -14.34
C ALA A 638 10.67 -5.75 -14.21
N ARG A 639 9.77 -6.70 -14.47
CA ARG A 639 10.06 -8.14 -14.49
C ARG A 639 11.14 -8.48 -15.52
N ASN A 640 11.00 -8.05 -16.77
CA ASN A 640 11.96 -8.34 -17.83
C ASN A 640 13.32 -7.67 -17.56
N ALA A 641 13.34 -6.41 -17.12
CA ALA A 641 14.56 -5.70 -16.74
C ALA A 641 15.33 -6.43 -15.61
N ALA A 642 14.66 -6.78 -14.51
CA ALA A 642 15.32 -7.42 -13.38
C ALA A 642 15.68 -8.90 -13.62
N ILE A 643 14.76 -9.72 -14.15
CA ILE A 643 14.93 -11.18 -14.17
C ILE A 643 15.63 -11.66 -15.45
N ARG A 644 15.42 -10.99 -16.59
CA ARG A 644 16.06 -11.41 -17.87
C ARG A 644 17.32 -10.64 -18.20
N ALA A 645 17.35 -9.33 -17.94
CA ALA A 645 18.53 -8.50 -18.21
C ALA A 645 19.45 -8.32 -16.99
N ASN A 646 19.06 -8.81 -15.80
CA ASN A 646 19.78 -8.63 -14.53
C ASN A 646 20.07 -7.16 -14.19
N GLN A 647 19.17 -6.24 -14.58
CA GLN A 647 19.29 -4.81 -14.36
C GLN A 647 18.43 -4.37 -13.17
N ALA A 648 19.04 -3.67 -12.21
CA ALA A 648 18.36 -3.27 -10.98
C ALA A 648 17.14 -2.38 -11.25
N SER A 649 15.98 -2.76 -10.72
CA SER A 649 14.73 -2.00 -10.90
C SER A 649 13.93 -1.87 -9.62
N ALA A 650 13.16 -0.78 -9.51
CA ALA A 650 12.35 -0.44 -8.34
C ALA A 650 10.89 -0.20 -8.73
N ILE A 651 9.97 -0.90 -8.09
CA ILE A 651 8.52 -0.70 -8.20
C ILE A 651 8.05 0.04 -6.95
N PHE A 652 7.51 1.24 -7.12
CA PHE A 652 6.75 1.98 -6.11
C PHE A 652 5.26 1.78 -6.42
N SER A 653 4.59 0.90 -5.67
CA SER A 653 3.16 0.67 -5.83
C SER A 653 2.35 1.37 -4.75
N LEU A 654 1.32 2.08 -5.18
CA LEU A 654 0.39 2.83 -4.35
C LEU A 654 -1.00 2.17 -4.31
N GLU A 655 -1.30 1.30 -5.29
CA GLU A 655 -2.53 0.49 -5.34
C GLU A 655 -2.34 -0.95 -4.81
N MET A 656 -1.15 -1.56 -5.00
CA MET A 656 -0.97 -3.01 -4.81
C MET A 656 0.08 -3.38 -3.75
N SER A 657 -0.23 -4.38 -2.92
CA SER A 657 0.71 -4.91 -1.92
C SER A 657 1.89 -5.69 -2.53
N LYS A 658 3.04 -5.69 -1.84
CA LYS A 658 4.24 -6.50 -2.17
C LYS A 658 3.91 -7.97 -2.42
N VAL A 659 3.01 -8.55 -1.63
CA VAL A 659 2.60 -9.96 -1.77
C VAL A 659 1.86 -10.20 -3.08
N GLU A 660 0.95 -9.30 -3.46
CA GLU A 660 0.25 -9.41 -4.75
C GLU A 660 1.19 -9.22 -5.94
N ILE A 661 2.17 -8.32 -5.81
CA ILE A 661 3.21 -8.08 -6.83
C ILE A 661 4.05 -9.35 -7.02
N VAL A 662 4.56 -9.95 -5.95
CA VAL A 662 5.32 -11.21 -6.00
C VAL A 662 4.51 -12.37 -6.58
N MET A 663 3.23 -12.51 -6.24
CA MET A 663 2.36 -13.55 -6.83
C MET A 663 2.20 -13.40 -8.35
N ARG A 664 2.15 -12.17 -8.86
CA ARG A 664 2.00 -11.89 -10.30
C ARG A 664 3.30 -12.14 -11.06
N LEU A 665 4.44 -11.74 -10.49
CA LEU A 665 5.77 -12.06 -11.02
C LEU A 665 5.99 -13.58 -11.12
N LEU A 666 5.66 -14.32 -10.06
CA LEU A 666 5.71 -15.79 -10.05
C LEU A 666 4.79 -16.42 -11.11
N SER A 667 3.59 -15.85 -11.33
CA SER A 667 2.66 -16.32 -12.37
C SER A 667 3.23 -16.13 -13.79
N ALA A 668 3.76 -14.94 -14.04
CA ALA A 668 4.25 -14.50 -15.34
C ALA A 668 5.51 -15.26 -15.77
N GLU A 669 6.37 -15.63 -14.81
CA GLU A 669 7.62 -16.36 -15.05
C GLU A 669 7.45 -17.89 -15.06
N ALA A 670 6.91 -18.49 -13.99
CA ALA A 670 6.70 -19.94 -13.91
C ALA A 670 5.65 -20.45 -14.90
N ARG A 671 4.90 -19.53 -15.56
CA ARG A 671 3.77 -19.79 -16.47
C ARG A 671 2.63 -20.56 -15.80
N VAL A 672 2.59 -20.52 -14.48
CA VAL A 672 1.53 -21.08 -13.64
C VAL A 672 0.44 -19.99 -13.51
N PRO A 673 -0.83 -20.26 -13.87
CA PRO A 673 -1.88 -19.24 -13.80
C PRO A 673 -2.04 -18.65 -12.40
N LEU A 674 -2.30 -17.34 -12.32
CA LEU A 674 -2.30 -16.60 -11.05
C LEU A 674 -3.26 -17.21 -10.02
N HIS A 675 -4.36 -17.80 -10.49
CA HIS A 675 -5.35 -18.47 -9.67
C HIS A 675 -4.86 -19.79 -9.05
N VAL A 676 -3.97 -20.53 -9.72
CA VAL A 676 -3.38 -21.76 -9.16
C VAL A 676 -2.45 -21.38 -8.00
N LEU A 677 -1.67 -20.31 -8.16
CA LEU A 677 -0.84 -19.73 -7.09
C LEU A 677 -1.69 -19.24 -5.91
N ARG A 678 -2.71 -18.41 -6.18
CA ARG A 678 -3.61 -17.85 -5.14
C ARG A 678 -4.44 -18.89 -4.42
N SER A 679 -4.77 -20.01 -5.06
CA SER A 679 -5.53 -21.11 -4.44
C SER A 679 -4.65 -22.16 -3.74
N GLY A 680 -3.33 -22.15 -4.00
CA GLY A 680 -2.37 -23.13 -3.49
C GLY A 680 -2.56 -24.54 -4.05
N GLN A 681 -3.38 -24.72 -5.11
CA GLN A 681 -3.65 -26.02 -5.73
C GLN A 681 -2.64 -26.38 -6.81
N LEU A 682 -1.36 -26.23 -6.48
CA LEU A 682 -0.24 -26.52 -7.36
C LEU A 682 -0.09 -28.03 -7.55
N SER A 683 0.06 -28.47 -8.80
CA SER A 683 0.53 -29.83 -9.09
C SER A 683 2.01 -29.97 -8.74
N ASP A 684 2.52 -31.21 -8.67
CA ASP A 684 3.96 -31.45 -8.45
C ASP A 684 4.83 -30.84 -9.57
N ASP A 685 4.29 -30.75 -10.79
CA ASP A 685 4.91 -30.07 -11.93
C ASP A 685 4.89 -28.53 -11.77
N ASP A 686 3.80 -27.95 -11.27
CA ASP A 686 3.75 -26.50 -10.98
C ASP A 686 4.64 -26.10 -9.80
N TRP A 687 4.74 -26.94 -8.77
CA TRP A 687 5.74 -26.82 -7.72
C TRP A 687 7.16 -26.89 -8.27
N THR A 688 7.41 -27.76 -9.25
CA THR A 688 8.73 -27.87 -9.90
C THR A 688 9.07 -26.64 -10.74
N LYS A 689 8.10 -26.07 -11.49
CA LYS A 689 8.24 -24.80 -12.21
C LYS A 689 8.54 -23.64 -11.25
N LEU A 690 7.79 -23.54 -10.15
CA LEU A 690 7.99 -22.50 -9.14
C LEU A 690 9.33 -22.62 -8.43
N ALA A 691 9.72 -23.81 -7.99
CA ALA A 691 11.00 -24.02 -7.31
C ALA A 691 12.20 -23.61 -8.19
N ARG A 692 12.08 -23.78 -9.52
CA ARG A 692 13.05 -23.29 -10.49
C ARG A 692 13.05 -21.76 -10.57
N CYS A 693 11.90 -21.15 -10.88
CA CYS A 693 11.82 -19.68 -11.04
C CYS A 693 12.01 -18.90 -9.72
N MET A 694 11.83 -19.53 -8.56
CA MET A 694 12.15 -18.92 -7.25
C MET A 694 13.64 -18.63 -7.08
N GLY A 695 14.54 -19.42 -7.67
CA GLY A 695 15.97 -19.09 -7.70
C GLY A 695 16.22 -17.84 -8.55
N GLU A 696 15.77 -17.89 -9.80
CA GLU A 696 15.87 -16.81 -10.80
C GLU A 696 15.30 -15.47 -10.26
N ILE A 697 14.15 -15.50 -9.57
CA ILE A 697 13.51 -14.33 -8.96
C ILE A 697 14.19 -13.88 -7.67
N SER A 698 14.79 -14.78 -6.89
CA SER A 698 15.47 -14.43 -5.63
C SER A 698 16.88 -13.87 -5.84
N GLU A 699 17.51 -14.11 -6.99
CA GLU A 699 18.79 -13.54 -7.38
C GLU A 699 18.63 -12.22 -8.16
N ALA A 700 17.47 -12.00 -8.78
CA ALA A 700 17.17 -10.80 -9.56
C ALA A 700 17.12 -9.51 -8.69
N PRO A 701 17.73 -8.40 -9.14
CA PRO A 701 17.80 -7.14 -8.39
C PRO A 701 16.50 -6.31 -8.48
N LEU A 702 15.37 -6.90 -8.09
CA LEU A 702 14.06 -6.27 -8.08
C LEU A 702 13.66 -5.78 -6.68
N PHE A 703 13.49 -4.47 -6.53
CA PHE A 703 13.06 -3.82 -5.31
C PHE A 703 11.59 -3.42 -5.41
N VAL A 704 10.79 -3.66 -4.35
CA VAL A 704 9.37 -3.31 -4.31
C VAL A 704 9.06 -2.53 -3.04
N ASP A 705 8.36 -1.41 -3.17
CA ASP A 705 7.76 -0.66 -2.08
C ASP A 705 6.24 -0.58 -2.27
N ASP A 706 5.49 -0.75 -1.19
CA ASP A 706 4.01 -0.71 -1.11
C ASP A 706 3.53 0.24 0.00
N THR A 707 4.37 1.23 0.35
CA THR A 707 3.99 2.32 1.24
C THR A 707 2.85 3.13 0.57
N PRO A 708 1.65 3.25 1.19
CA PRO A 708 0.55 3.99 0.59
C PRO A 708 0.82 5.50 0.57
N SER A 709 0.20 6.21 -0.38
CA SER A 709 0.17 7.69 -0.46
C SER A 709 1.52 8.41 -0.49
N MET A 710 2.60 7.76 -0.95
CA MET A 710 3.94 8.33 -0.96
C MET A 710 4.07 9.69 -1.66
N ASN A 711 4.90 10.54 -1.07
CA ASN A 711 5.33 11.82 -1.64
C ASN A 711 6.53 11.60 -2.58
N LEU A 712 6.61 12.38 -3.67
CA LEU A 712 7.75 12.39 -4.61
C LEU A 712 9.11 12.52 -3.89
N MET A 713 9.19 13.31 -2.81
CA MET A 713 10.41 13.49 -2.02
C MET A 713 10.93 12.17 -1.42
N GLU A 714 10.02 11.31 -0.96
CA GLU A 714 10.36 9.99 -0.42
C GLU A 714 10.78 9.02 -1.53
N ILE A 715 10.05 9.01 -2.65
CA ILE A 715 10.40 8.20 -3.84
C ILE A 715 11.82 8.57 -4.29
N ARG A 716 12.13 9.87 -4.38
CA ARG A 716 13.46 10.40 -4.73
C ARG A 716 14.55 9.96 -3.75
N ALA A 717 14.29 10.05 -2.44
CA ALA A 717 15.24 9.61 -1.42
C ALA A 717 15.51 8.09 -1.47
N LYS A 718 14.45 7.27 -1.65
CA LYS A 718 14.57 5.80 -1.80
C LYS A 718 15.29 5.44 -3.12
N ALA A 719 14.97 6.11 -4.23
CA ALA A 719 15.59 5.92 -5.54
C ALA A 719 17.10 6.23 -5.54
N ARG A 720 17.52 7.42 -5.04
CA ARG A 720 18.95 7.75 -4.88
C ARG A 720 19.70 6.71 -4.03
N ARG A 721 19.08 6.26 -2.93
CA ARG A 721 19.67 5.24 -2.02
C ARG A 721 19.83 3.87 -2.69
N LEU A 722 18.94 3.49 -3.61
CA LEU A 722 19.06 2.28 -4.42
C LEU A 722 20.12 2.46 -5.52
N LYS A 723 20.14 3.60 -6.23
CA LYS A 723 21.16 3.93 -7.25
C LYS A 723 22.58 3.82 -6.69
N GLN A 724 22.83 4.41 -5.52
CA GLN A 724 24.14 4.37 -4.83
C GLN A 724 24.58 2.98 -4.34
N ARG A 725 23.68 1.99 -4.25
CA ARG A 725 23.96 0.67 -3.67
C ARG A 725 23.91 -0.49 -4.66
N HIS A 726 23.08 -0.35 -5.70
CA HIS A 726 22.73 -1.42 -6.62
C HIS A 726 22.67 -0.96 -8.09
N ASP A 727 23.13 0.27 -8.40
CA ASP A 727 23.10 0.89 -9.74
C ASP A 727 21.76 0.73 -10.46
N LEU A 728 20.72 1.25 -9.80
CA LEU A 728 19.34 1.31 -10.29
C LEU A 728 19.27 1.78 -11.76
N LYS A 729 18.66 0.95 -12.60
CA LYS A 729 18.47 1.17 -14.04
C LYS A 729 17.03 1.50 -14.42
N LEU A 730 16.03 1.09 -13.64
CA LEU A 730 14.61 1.34 -13.97
C LEU A 730 13.77 1.65 -12.73
N ILE A 731 12.88 2.62 -12.85
CA ILE A 731 11.86 2.95 -11.84
C ILE A 731 10.48 2.76 -12.45
N VAL A 732 9.54 2.18 -11.69
CA VAL A 732 8.11 2.10 -12.01
C VAL A 732 7.29 2.69 -10.87
N VAL A 733 6.32 3.55 -11.17
CA VAL A 733 5.42 4.19 -10.19
C VAL A 733 3.96 3.91 -10.58
N ASP A 734 3.26 3.13 -9.75
CA ASP A 734 1.94 2.54 -10.08
C ASP A 734 0.88 2.88 -9.01
N TYR A 735 -0.01 3.87 -9.20
CA TYR A 735 -0.17 4.78 -10.34
C TYR A 735 -0.08 6.26 -9.94
N LEU A 736 0.32 7.12 -10.89
CA LEU A 736 0.70 8.52 -10.68
C LEU A 736 -0.39 9.33 -9.95
N GLN A 737 -1.67 9.09 -10.27
CA GLN A 737 -2.78 9.81 -9.65
C GLN A 737 -3.06 9.45 -8.18
N LEU A 738 -2.35 8.48 -7.56
CA LEU A 738 -2.36 8.22 -6.11
C LEU A 738 -1.22 8.93 -5.35
N MET A 739 -0.25 9.52 -6.06
CA MET A 739 0.76 10.35 -5.40
C MET A 739 0.10 11.59 -4.77
N THR A 740 0.67 12.04 -3.65
CA THR A 740 0.25 13.24 -2.95
C THR A 740 1.30 14.34 -3.12
N SER A 741 0.86 15.57 -3.37
CA SER A 741 1.74 16.74 -3.25
C SER A 741 1.65 17.32 -1.84
N PRO A 742 2.78 17.63 -1.17
CA PRO A 742 2.76 18.37 0.10
C PRO A 742 2.33 19.84 -0.10
N LYS A 743 2.34 20.34 -1.34
CA LYS A 743 1.79 21.66 -1.67
C LYS A 743 0.28 21.56 -1.90
N ARG A 744 -0.46 22.12 -0.95
CA ARG A 744 -1.89 22.43 -1.11
C ARG A 744 -2.11 23.27 -2.37
N THR A 745 -2.69 22.67 -3.40
CA THR A 745 -2.91 23.25 -4.72
C THR A 745 -4.41 23.42 -4.97
N GLU A 746 -4.80 24.45 -5.75
CA GLU A 746 -6.22 24.76 -5.98
C GLU A 746 -6.88 23.86 -7.03
N SER A 747 -6.09 23.15 -7.84
CA SER A 747 -6.56 22.24 -8.89
C SER A 747 -5.70 20.99 -9.00
N ARG A 748 -6.34 19.81 -9.10
CA ARG A 748 -5.69 18.51 -9.29
C ARG A 748 -4.80 18.48 -10.54
N GLN A 749 -5.18 19.22 -11.59
CA GLN A 749 -4.37 19.39 -12.81
C GLN A 749 -2.99 20.01 -12.52
N GLN A 750 -2.93 20.96 -11.57
CA GLN A 750 -1.67 21.61 -11.20
C GLN A 750 -0.83 20.73 -10.26
N GLU A 751 -1.49 19.95 -9.39
CA GLU A 751 -0.84 18.91 -8.60
C GLU A 751 -0.17 17.86 -9.50
N VAL A 752 -0.92 17.35 -10.48
CA VAL A 752 -0.47 16.37 -11.48
C VAL A 752 0.63 16.96 -12.38
N ALA A 753 0.60 18.25 -12.71
CA ALA A 753 1.68 18.94 -13.41
C ALA A 753 2.98 19.01 -12.60
N ASP A 754 2.90 19.36 -11.31
CA ASP A 754 4.08 19.39 -10.43
C ASP A 754 4.65 17.99 -10.19
N LEU A 755 3.80 16.96 -10.07
CA LEU A 755 4.20 15.56 -9.97
C LEU A 755 4.88 15.06 -11.25
N SER A 756 4.29 15.32 -12.42
CA SER A 756 4.82 14.97 -13.75
C SER A 756 6.22 15.55 -13.98
N ARG A 757 6.35 16.87 -13.83
CA ARG A 757 7.61 17.60 -13.91
C ARG A 757 8.64 17.10 -12.89
N GLY A 758 8.18 16.79 -11.68
CA GLY A 758 9.00 16.22 -10.61
C GLY A 758 9.54 14.82 -10.94
N LEU A 759 8.76 13.95 -11.56
CA LEU A 759 9.20 12.64 -12.05
C LEU A 759 10.16 12.76 -13.24
N LYS A 760 9.97 13.75 -14.13
CA LYS A 760 10.93 14.05 -15.20
C LYS A 760 12.27 14.56 -14.67
N LEU A 761 12.26 15.36 -13.60
CA LEU A 761 13.48 15.78 -12.91
C LEU A 761 14.14 14.58 -12.19
N LEU A 762 13.37 13.72 -11.52
CA LEU A 762 13.87 12.48 -10.90
C LEU A 762 14.58 11.56 -11.90
N ALA A 763 14.00 11.36 -13.09
CA ALA A 763 14.57 10.52 -14.14
C ALA A 763 15.98 10.99 -14.56
N LYS A 764 16.14 12.31 -14.73
CA LYS A 764 17.44 12.94 -15.02
C LYS A 764 18.40 12.85 -13.82
N GLU A 765 17.92 13.19 -12.63
CA GLU A 765 18.71 13.24 -11.39
C GLU A 765 19.30 11.88 -10.96
N VAL A 766 18.61 10.78 -11.31
CA VAL A 766 18.99 9.40 -10.95
C VAL A 766 19.52 8.62 -12.17
N GLU A 767 19.61 9.27 -13.34
CA GLU A 767 20.11 8.70 -14.60
C GLU A 767 19.45 7.34 -14.93
N CYS A 768 18.11 7.31 -14.90
CA CYS A 768 17.34 6.11 -15.21
C CYS A 768 16.00 6.44 -15.88
N PRO A 769 15.46 5.57 -16.75
CA PRO A 769 14.06 5.61 -17.16
C PRO A 769 13.12 5.49 -15.95
N VAL A 770 12.14 6.39 -15.90
CA VAL A 770 11.01 6.36 -14.97
C VAL A 770 9.74 6.05 -15.75
N ILE A 771 9.16 4.88 -15.51
CA ILE A 771 7.81 4.53 -15.97
C ILE A 771 6.80 5.02 -14.93
N ALA A 772 5.88 5.89 -15.33
CA ALA A 772 4.73 6.26 -14.51
C ALA A 772 3.44 5.74 -15.13
N VAL A 773 2.63 5.03 -14.33
CA VAL A 773 1.34 4.49 -14.76
C VAL A 773 0.28 5.57 -14.63
N SER A 774 -0.55 5.75 -15.65
CA SER A 774 -1.56 6.80 -15.71
C SER A 774 -2.91 6.28 -16.21
N GLN A 775 -4.02 6.71 -15.61
CA GLN A 775 -5.35 6.32 -16.07
C GLN A 775 -5.84 7.21 -17.23
N LEU A 776 -6.55 6.62 -18.19
CA LEU A 776 -7.15 7.34 -19.32
C LEU A 776 -8.54 7.91 -19.02
N ASN A 777 -8.85 9.03 -19.66
CA ASN A 777 -10.17 9.62 -19.79
C ASN A 777 -11.09 8.75 -20.68
N ARG A 778 -12.38 9.07 -20.63
CA ARG A 778 -13.47 8.47 -21.43
C ARG A 778 -13.49 8.87 -22.91
N GLY A 779 -12.62 9.79 -23.32
CA GLY A 779 -12.56 10.33 -24.69
C GLY A 779 -12.56 9.30 -25.82
N PRO A 780 -11.84 8.15 -25.72
CA PRO A 780 -11.85 7.12 -26.77
C PRO A 780 -13.22 6.47 -26.94
N GLU A 781 -13.97 6.29 -25.85
CA GLU A 781 -15.25 5.57 -25.83
C GLU A 781 -16.37 6.32 -26.58
N GLN A 782 -16.22 7.63 -26.74
CA GLN A 782 -17.16 8.50 -27.44
C GLN A 782 -16.83 8.66 -28.93
N ARG A 783 -15.68 8.14 -29.39
CA ARG A 783 -15.25 8.17 -30.80
C ARG A 783 -15.65 6.87 -31.50
N THR A 784 -15.86 6.96 -32.82
CA THR A 784 -16.06 5.78 -33.69
C THR A 784 -14.80 4.91 -33.72
N ASP A 785 -13.62 5.53 -33.74
CA ASP A 785 -12.35 4.87 -33.45
C ASP A 785 -12.11 4.89 -31.94
N LYS A 786 -12.36 3.73 -31.30
CA LYS A 786 -12.22 3.54 -29.85
C LYS A 786 -10.74 3.43 -29.38
N ARG A 787 -9.76 3.61 -30.29
CA ARG A 787 -8.33 3.68 -29.94
C ARG A 787 -7.99 4.95 -29.14
N PRO A 788 -7.17 4.85 -28.08
CA PRO A 788 -6.76 5.99 -27.27
C PRO A 788 -5.73 6.89 -27.98
N GLN A 789 -5.76 8.18 -27.63
CA GLN A 789 -4.90 9.24 -28.17
C GLN A 789 -4.33 10.08 -27.02
N LEU A 790 -3.33 10.93 -27.27
CA LEU A 790 -2.67 11.75 -26.23
C LEU A 790 -3.65 12.67 -25.47
N SER A 791 -4.66 13.19 -26.17
CA SER A 791 -5.77 13.97 -25.60
C SER A 791 -6.54 13.26 -24.48
N ASP A 792 -6.48 11.92 -24.46
CA ASP A 792 -7.22 11.08 -23.53
C ASP A 792 -6.43 10.77 -22.26
N LEU A 793 -5.18 11.22 -22.13
CA LEU A 793 -4.49 11.21 -20.83
C LEU A 793 -5.29 12.03 -19.81
N ARG A 794 -5.49 11.51 -18.59
CA ARG A 794 -6.20 12.25 -17.55
C ARG A 794 -5.39 13.46 -17.13
N GLU A 795 -6.04 14.63 -17.17
CA GLU A 795 -5.45 15.92 -16.77
C GLU A 795 -4.17 16.26 -17.61
N SER A 796 -4.23 15.91 -18.90
CA SER A 796 -3.11 15.67 -19.85
C SER A 796 -2.06 16.77 -20.06
N GLY A 797 -2.45 18.05 -20.05
CA GLY A 797 -1.70 19.10 -20.74
C GLY A 797 -0.24 19.29 -20.31
N SER A 798 0.09 18.93 -19.07
CA SER A 798 1.46 18.89 -18.52
C SER A 798 2.16 17.55 -18.76
N ILE A 799 1.49 16.43 -18.43
CA ILE A 799 1.99 15.06 -18.61
C ILE A 799 2.46 14.84 -20.06
N GLU A 800 1.67 15.27 -21.04
CA GLU A 800 2.01 15.14 -22.45
C GLU A 800 3.29 15.91 -22.80
N GLN A 801 3.53 17.07 -22.17
CA GLN A 801 4.72 17.89 -22.44
C GLN A 801 5.98 17.29 -21.78
N ASP A 802 5.92 16.95 -20.50
CA ASP A 802 7.06 16.45 -19.73
C ASP A 802 7.57 15.09 -20.22
N ALA A 803 6.68 14.20 -20.65
CA ALA A 803 7.00 12.86 -21.11
C ALA A 803 7.91 12.86 -22.35
N ASP A 804 8.79 11.86 -22.44
CA ASP A 804 9.59 11.58 -23.65
C ASP A 804 8.96 10.49 -24.50
N VAL A 805 8.34 9.51 -23.86
CA VAL A 805 7.62 8.40 -24.49
C VAL A 805 6.24 8.27 -23.84
N VAL A 806 5.19 8.08 -24.65
CA VAL A 806 3.84 7.77 -24.17
C VAL A 806 3.34 6.51 -24.87
N ILE A 807 3.05 5.48 -24.09
CA ILE A 807 2.52 4.19 -24.54
C ILE A 807 1.07 4.09 -24.08
N LEU A 808 0.14 4.02 -25.02
CA LEU A 808 -1.29 3.88 -24.77
C LEU A 808 -1.72 2.43 -25.06
N LEU A 809 -2.33 1.80 -24.06
CA LEU A 809 -2.74 0.40 -24.13
C LEU A 809 -4.16 0.31 -24.70
N HIS A 810 -4.29 -0.33 -25.86
CA HIS A 810 -5.56 -0.67 -26.50
C HIS A 810 -5.74 -2.18 -26.61
N ARG A 811 -6.99 -2.63 -26.76
CA ARG A 811 -7.36 -4.05 -26.83
C ARG A 811 -8.70 -4.17 -27.54
N ASP A 812 -8.68 -4.61 -28.80
CA ASP A 812 -9.87 -4.62 -29.66
C ASP A 812 -10.98 -5.51 -29.04
N ASP A 813 -10.59 -6.66 -28.50
CA ASP A 813 -11.44 -7.68 -27.87
C ASP A 813 -12.25 -7.21 -26.63
N TYR A 814 -11.91 -6.02 -26.12
CA TYR A 814 -12.55 -5.38 -24.96
C TYR A 814 -13.70 -4.46 -25.39
N TYR A 815 -13.71 -4.02 -26.65
CA TYR A 815 -14.73 -3.16 -27.25
C TYR A 815 -15.59 -3.88 -28.29
N ASP A 816 -15.00 -4.81 -29.05
CA ASP A 816 -15.67 -5.67 -30.02
C ASP A 816 -15.36 -7.14 -29.73
N LYS A 817 -16.41 -7.97 -29.74
CA LYS A 817 -16.41 -9.37 -29.32
C LYS A 817 -16.26 -10.34 -30.49
N GLU A 818 -16.62 -9.90 -31.68
CA GLU A 818 -16.44 -10.65 -32.92
C GLU A 818 -15.14 -10.24 -33.64
N SER A 819 -14.37 -9.32 -33.04
CA SER A 819 -13.03 -8.96 -33.51
C SER A 819 -12.17 -10.22 -33.68
N PRO A 820 -11.55 -10.42 -34.87
CA PRO A 820 -10.68 -11.57 -35.11
C PRO A 820 -9.38 -11.53 -34.30
N ARG A 821 -9.13 -10.45 -33.55
CA ARG A 821 -7.92 -10.16 -32.76
C ARG A 821 -8.10 -10.49 -31.27
N ALA A 822 -8.88 -11.52 -30.97
CA ALA A 822 -9.20 -11.92 -29.59
C ALA A 822 -7.94 -12.33 -28.81
N GLY A 823 -7.67 -11.67 -27.68
CA GLY A 823 -6.44 -11.87 -26.91
C GLY A 823 -5.20 -11.13 -27.40
N GLU A 824 -5.30 -10.30 -28.44
CA GLU A 824 -4.25 -9.32 -28.80
C GLU A 824 -4.42 -8.02 -28.02
N ALA A 825 -3.32 -7.31 -27.76
CA ALA A 825 -3.30 -5.94 -27.25
C ALA A 825 -2.37 -5.08 -28.10
N ASP A 826 -2.80 -3.86 -28.41
CA ASP A 826 -2.02 -2.87 -29.14
C ASP A 826 -1.36 -1.91 -28.14
N PHE A 827 -0.04 -1.93 -28.09
CA PHE A 827 0.77 -0.91 -27.42
C PHE A 827 1.01 0.21 -28.43
N ILE A 828 0.25 1.30 -28.33
CA ILE A 828 0.32 2.44 -29.24
C ILE A 828 1.33 3.43 -28.69
N ILE A 829 2.49 3.59 -29.34
CA ILE A 829 3.50 4.59 -28.97
C ILE A 829 3.03 5.93 -29.53
N ALA A 830 2.10 6.56 -28.82
CA ALA A 830 1.44 7.80 -29.23
C ALA A 830 2.36 9.04 -29.17
N LYS A 831 3.47 8.96 -28.42
CA LYS A 831 4.56 9.94 -28.44
C LYS A 831 5.91 9.24 -28.28
N HIS A 832 6.90 9.67 -29.06
CA HIS A 832 8.30 9.33 -28.87
C HIS A 832 9.15 10.56 -29.26
N ARG A 833 9.97 11.09 -28.34
CA ARG A 833 10.82 12.27 -28.61
C ARG A 833 12.04 11.99 -29.49
N ASN A 834 12.56 10.76 -29.46
CA ASN A 834 13.87 10.40 -30.01
C ASN A 834 13.78 9.47 -31.23
N GLY A 835 12.58 9.13 -31.70
CA GLY A 835 12.37 8.15 -32.76
C GLY A 835 10.91 8.08 -33.24
N PRO A 836 10.56 7.07 -34.04
CA PRO A 836 9.22 6.93 -34.61
C PRO A 836 8.15 6.58 -33.56
N THR A 837 6.92 6.97 -33.87
CA THR A 837 5.66 6.54 -33.24
C THR A 837 5.03 5.45 -34.09
N ASP A 838 4.69 4.30 -33.50
CA ASP A 838 4.03 3.18 -34.18
C ASP A 838 3.13 2.40 -33.21
N THR A 839 2.46 1.35 -33.66
CA THR A 839 1.66 0.43 -32.82
C THR A 839 2.27 -0.96 -32.81
N VAL A 840 2.64 -1.45 -31.64
CA VAL A 840 3.19 -2.80 -31.44
C VAL A 840 2.11 -3.71 -30.87
N THR A 841 1.75 -4.76 -31.60
CA THR A 841 0.77 -5.76 -31.16
C THR A 841 1.44 -6.87 -30.36
N VAL A 842 0.89 -7.19 -29.19
CA VAL A 842 1.37 -8.23 -28.27
C VAL A 842 0.22 -9.15 -27.83
N ALA A 843 0.53 -10.40 -27.44
CA ALA A 843 -0.48 -11.33 -26.93
C ALA A 843 -0.74 -11.13 -25.42
N ALA A 844 -2.00 -10.85 -25.06
CA ALA A 844 -2.45 -10.50 -23.71
C ALA A 844 -2.82 -11.72 -22.87
N GLN A 845 -1.81 -12.45 -22.37
CA GLN A 845 -1.97 -13.66 -21.54
C GLN A 845 -2.30 -13.33 -20.07
N LEU A 846 -3.36 -12.55 -19.83
CA LEU A 846 -3.72 -12.01 -18.51
C LEU A 846 -4.00 -13.08 -17.44
N HIS A 847 -4.39 -14.30 -17.83
CA HIS A 847 -4.55 -15.43 -16.90
C HIS A 847 -3.21 -15.90 -16.27
N LEU A 848 -2.08 -15.57 -16.90
CA LEU A 848 -0.71 -15.69 -16.37
C LEU A 848 -0.16 -14.35 -15.84
N SER A 849 -0.99 -13.31 -15.73
CA SER A 849 -0.60 -11.92 -15.38
C SER A 849 0.48 -11.32 -16.29
N ARG A 850 0.51 -11.67 -17.58
CA ARG A 850 1.56 -11.22 -18.49
C ARG A 850 1.08 -10.85 -19.88
N PHE A 851 1.83 -10.00 -20.56
CA PHE A 851 1.86 -9.87 -22.01
C PHE A 851 3.09 -10.62 -22.57
N VAL A 852 3.06 -11.02 -23.83
CA VAL A 852 4.22 -11.58 -24.56
C VAL A 852 4.21 -11.14 -26.02
N ASP A 853 5.37 -11.14 -26.68
CA ASP A 853 5.46 -10.96 -28.13
C ASP A 853 4.52 -11.93 -28.88
N MET A 854 4.00 -11.46 -30.01
CA MET A 854 3.32 -12.34 -30.97
C MET A 854 4.30 -13.39 -31.49
N ALA A 855 3.83 -14.63 -31.66
CA ALA A 855 4.68 -15.69 -32.19
C ALA A 855 5.05 -15.39 -33.65
N ILE A 856 6.34 -15.29 -33.95
CA ILE A 856 6.85 -15.17 -35.32
C ILE A 856 6.45 -16.43 -36.10
N VAL A 857 5.79 -16.23 -37.25
CA VAL A 857 5.33 -17.26 -38.19
C VAL A 857 6.36 -17.48 -39.28
#